data_AF-A0A2E8RNW1-F1
#
_entry.id   AF-A0A2E8RNW1-F1
#
_cell.length_a   1.000
_cell.length_b   1.000
_cell.length_c   1.000
_cell.angle_alpha   90.00
_cell.angle_beta   90.00
_cell.angle_gamma   90.00
#
_symmetry.space_group_name_H-M   'P 1'
#
loop_
_entity.id
_entity.type
_entity.pdbx_description
1 polymer ?
#
loop_
_entity_poly.entity_id
_entity_poly.type
_entity_poly.pdbx_seq_one_letter_code
_entity_poly.pdbx_strand_id
1 'polypeptide(L)'
;MSKLRSTDLVKIEILSLITILLLCCSIDYSYSSQEALNSVELNGNFVTDWWVMEKIHRRLPEDVHLSQVTLPILEDFPLDLDSKETQKNWHLYRSPDSVVRLFGGHGGKKIHKKQAQDQLLTAYAYQNLINKEEKKICVSLGSTDEAKLWLNGHVLEPTDKQKNPKFLINQYWVNLPVGENWILISIPHEQGHGGFTFQIGGTPLMQAKVRSNLVRETTTFQFSVLGFSLALGILHFFIFLFYRSEHENLYYAIYVLFSGFTFFLWFSSAEPYFTHPVTIFYASFAISWLAALRFVYSVSLRSLPRQFYLFLFLWVLVFISKIPLQLNLVAPQNYELFQRIYHITAITQLIEMFRVMANLYQQKKERSGILILGILIFELTIFYNVLIDFGVLNKRSYSQLIVATGYAFNLVCYSIFLAREVAINNRQLHTLNKKLTQINEAIFRFVPRKMLYYIGEEDIVSLSLSAQKQHNMTVLFADVRDFTTLSEGMSPSENFNFINVLLNEIGPIIRQENGFIDKYMGDAIMALFPESADDAVRAGIQILKTVKAFNQQRQSSRKPPIKMGVGIHTGELMLGIIGESERIEGTVISDVVNISARLEGLTKRYDCEMLVSQETLELLISDNDYRSRFVERVKVKGRQGVVNVYEIYDADSEKLKASKAKTNNQLQVGISHYYQADFSTSTKVMKDILSTFPEDPVAKLYLHRSQHYLQTGTPDNWNGIFQMEHK
;
A
#
# COMPACT_ATOMS: atom_id res chain seq x y z
N MET A 1 3.71 12.83 9.11
CA MET A 1 3.60 11.40 8.80
C MET A 1 3.71 11.04 7.31
N SER A 2 3.70 11.99 6.36
CA SER A 2 3.78 11.74 4.90
C SER A 2 5.09 11.11 4.36
N LYS A 3 6.04 10.78 5.24
CA LYS A 3 7.34 10.18 4.89
C LYS A 3 7.55 8.76 5.47
N LEU A 4 6.62 8.22 6.27
CA LEU A 4 6.73 6.83 6.69
C LEU A 4 6.50 5.93 5.46
N ARG A 5 7.56 5.29 4.98
CA ARG A 5 7.44 4.32 3.89
C ARG A 5 6.66 3.13 4.43
N SER A 6 5.88 2.46 3.59
CA SER A 6 5.16 1.23 3.98
C SER A 6 6.07 0.17 4.62
N THR A 7 7.36 0.18 4.26
CA THR A 7 8.41 -0.65 4.88
C THR A 7 8.66 -0.35 6.36
N ASP A 8 8.49 0.88 6.80
CA ASP A 8 8.73 1.29 8.18
C ASP A 8 7.55 0.88 9.08
N LEU A 9 6.32 0.92 8.54
CA LEU A 9 5.13 0.41 9.22
C LEU A 9 5.22 -1.11 9.45
N VAL A 10 5.58 -1.86 8.40
CA VAL A 10 5.76 -3.32 8.47
C VAL A 10 6.88 -3.69 9.45
N LYS A 11 7.95 -2.90 9.53
CA LYS A 11 9.02 -3.11 10.52
C LYS A 11 8.53 -2.92 11.96
N ILE A 12 7.74 -1.88 12.22
CA ILE A 12 7.17 -1.62 13.55
C ILE A 12 6.22 -2.76 13.96
N GLU A 13 5.40 -3.26 13.04
CA GLU A 13 4.49 -4.38 13.29
C GLU A 13 5.23 -5.70 13.54
N ILE A 14 6.24 -6.01 12.73
CA ILE A 14 7.10 -7.20 12.93
C ILE A 14 7.85 -7.11 14.25
N LEU A 15 8.39 -5.94 14.61
CA LEU A 15 9.09 -5.75 15.87
C LEU A 15 8.15 -5.91 17.07
N SER A 16 6.90 -5.45 16.94
CA SER A 16 5.85 -5.63 17.94
C SER A 16 5.49 -7.12 18.11
N LEU A 17 5.33 -7.86 17.00
CA LEU A 17 5.09 -9.31 17.02
C LEU A 17 6.26 -10.07 17.64
N ILE A 18 7.51 -9.73 17.28
CA ILE A 18 8.71 -10.34 17.87
C ILE A 18 8.77 -10.05 19.37
N THR A 19 8.42 -8.84 19.80
CA THR A 19 8.39 -8.48 21.22
C THR A 19 7.34 -9.30 21.98
N ILE A 20 6.15 -9.49 21.40
CA ILE A 20 5.09 -10.34 21.98
C ILE A 20 5.54 -11.81 22.02
N LEU A 21 6.13 -12.34 20.94
CA LEU A 21 6.64 -13.71 20.89
C LEU A 21 7.79 -13.94 21.88
N LEU A 22 8.69 -12.96 22.04
CA LEU A 22 9.77 -13.00 23.03
C LEU A 22 9.23 -12.92 24.46
N LEU A 23 8.20 -12.09 24.70
CA LEU A 23 7.45 -12.11 25.96
C LEU A 23 6.84 -13.49 26.23
N CYS A 24 6.22 -14.12 25.23
CA CYS A 24 5.69 -15.48 25.33
C CYS A 24 6.78 -16.54 25.61
N CYS A 25 7.93 -16.48 24.92
CA CYS A 25 9.02 -17.45 25.08
C CYS A 25 9.82 -17.23 26.38
N SER A 26 9.90 -16.01 26.89
CA SER A 26 10.56 -15.69 28.16
C SER A 26 9.84 -16.28 29.38
N ILE A 27 8.59 -16.71 29.21
CA ILE A 27 7.79 -17.39 30.24
C ILE A 27 8.18 -18.89 30.33
N ASP A 28 8.70 -19.51 29.26
CA ASP A 28 9.01 -20.95 29.23
C ASP A 28 10.37 -21.34 29.85
N TYR A 29 11.35 -20.43 29.92
CA TYR A 29 12.72 -20.79 30.35
C TYR A 29 12.91 -20.95 31.87
N SER A 30 11.94 -20.53 32.68
CA SER A 30 11.95 -20.77 34.13
C SER A 30 11.25 -22.07 34.54
N TYR A 31 10.63 -22.80 33.60
CA TYR A 31 9.66 -23.85 33.92
C TYR A 31 10.15 -25.30 33.74
N SER A 32 11.23 -25.55 32.99
CA SER A 32 11.69 -26.92 32.73
C SER A 32 12.16 -27.67 33.99
N SER A 33 12.53 -26.96 35.06
CA SER A 33 12.85 -27.56 36.37
C SER A 33 11.64 -27.73 37.30
N GLN A 34 10.46 -27.23 36.92
CA GLN A 34 9.23 -27.23 37.74
C GLN A 34 8.07 -28.04 37.14
N GLU A 35 8.15 -28.47 35.88
CA GLU A 35 7.12 -29.27 35.21
C GLU A 35 6.86 -30.65 35.85
N ALA A 36 7.87 -31.26 36.50
CA ALA A 36 7.68 -32.54 37.18
C ALA A 36 6.69 -32.45 38.36
N LEU A 37 6.57 -31.27 39.00
CA LEU A 37 5.69 -31.03 40.15
C LEU A 37 4.31 -30.46 39.78
N ASN A 38 4.17 -29.87 38.59
CA ASN A 38 3.02 -29.03 38.24
C ASN A 38 1.94 -29.71 37.37
N SER A 39 2.07 -31.00 37.03
CA SER A 39 1.15 -31.67 36.10
C SER A 39 -0.11 -32.31 36.73
N VAL A 40 -0.41 -32.02 38.00
CA VAL A 40 -1.67 -32.41 38.64
C VAL A 40 -2.61 -31.20 38.66
N GLU A 41 -3.55 -31.16 37.73
CA GLU A 41 -4.62 -30.16 37.70
C GLU A 41 -5.42 -30.18 39.01
N LEU A 42 -5.18 -29.20 39.88
CA LEU A 42 -6.13 -28.80 40.92
C LEU A 42 -7.22 -27.93 40.26
N ASN A 43 -8.04 -28.56 39.43
CA ASN A 43 -9.35 -28.00 39.12
C ASN A 43 -10.13 -27.93 40.43
N GLY A 44 -10.83 -26.82 40.68
CA GLY A 44 -11.57 -26.54 41.92
C GLY A 44 -12.77 -27.45 42.22
N ASN A 45 -12.76 -28.70 41.75
CA ASN A 45 -13.64 -29.77 42.18
C ASN A 45 -12.82 -30.79 42.98
N PHE A 46 -13.35 -31.17 44.14
CA PHE A 46 -12.88 -32.23 45.03
C PHE A 46 -12.06 -33.33 44.33
N VAL A 47 -10.77 -33.45 44.66
CA VAL A 47 -9.89 -34.49 44.11
C VAL A 47 -10.19 -35.82 44.80
N THR A 48 -11.01 -36.66 44.17
CA THR A 48 -11.24 -38.05 44.61
C THR A 48 -11.09 -39.09 43.49
N ASP A 49 -10.73 -38.72 42.26
CA ASP A 49 -10.75 -39.64 41.12
C ASP A 49 -9.45 -40.44 40.90
N TRP A 50 -9.59 -41.78 40.95
CA TRP A 50 -8.53 -42.78 40.77
C TRP A 50 -7.72 -42.67 39.46
N TRP A 51 -8.34 -42.13 38.40
CA TRP A 51 -7.73 -42.03 37.06
C TRP A 51 -6.60 -40.99 36.96
N VAL A 52 -6.58 -40.01 37.87
CA VAL A 52 -5.53 -38.97 37.94
C VAL A 52 -4.25 -39.53 38.58
N MET A 53 -4.37 -40.45 39.54
CA MET A 53 -3.24 -41.04 40.26
C MET A 53 -2.44 -42.03 39.40
N GLU A 54 -3.08 -42.78 38.49
CA GLU A 54 -2.40 -43.74 37.60
C GLU A 54 -1.53 -43.05 36.53
N LYS A 55 -1.92 -41.84 36.07
CA LYS A 55 -1.14 -41.05 35.09
C LYS A 55 0.12 -40.43 35.69
N ILE A 56 0.13 -40.14 36.98
CA ILE A 56 1.29 -39.61 37.70
C ILE A 56 2.36 -40.71 37.85
N HIS A 57 1.94 -41.97 38.07
CA HIS A 57 2.85 -43.11 38.23
C HIS A 57 3.70 -43.40 36.97
N ARG A 58 3.21 -43.07 35.77
CA ARG A 58 3.90 -43.31 34.48
C ARG A 58 4.83 -42.17 34.03
N ARG A 59 4.97 -41.08 34.80
CA ARG A 59 5.68 -39.85 34.38
C ARG A 59 6.78 -39.39 35.34
N LEU A 60 7.22 -40.26 36.24
CA LEU A 60 8.42 -40.01 37.04
C LEU A 60 9.67 -39.96 36.13
N PRO A 61 10.66 -39.09 36.41
CA PRO A 61 11.94 -39.08 35.71
C PRO A 61 12.64 -40.45 35.75
N GLU A 62 13.35 -40.85 34.69
CA GLU A 62 14.03 -42.16 34.57
C GLU A 62 15.10 -42.40 35.66
N ASP A 63 15.53 -41.34 36.33
CA ASP A 63 16.48 -41.31 37.46
C ASP A 63 15.86 -41.72 38.81
N VAL A 64 14.54 -41.96 38.88
CA VAL A 64 13.87 -42.57 40.04
C VAL A 64 13.70 -44.08 39.81
N HIS A 65 14.74 -44.86 40.11
CA HIS A 65 14.65 -46.32 40.10
C HIS A 65 13.77 -46.85 41.26
N LEU A 66 12.47 -47.01 41.00
CA LEU A 66 11.49 -47.62 41.91
C LEU A 66 11.85 -49.07 42.33
N SER A 67 12.78 -49.73 41.64
CA SER A 67 13.30 -51.05 41.99
C SER A 67 14.21 -51.06 43.23
N GLN A 68 14.67 -49.90 43.70
CA GLN A 68 15.45 -49.77 44.94
C GLN A 68 14.62 -49.32 46.16
N VAL A 69 13.32 -49.07 45.97
CA VAL A 69 12.40 -48.84 47.10
C VAL A 69 11.97 -50.21 47.63
N THR A 70 12.50 -50.63 48.76
CA THR A 70 12.10 -51.86 49.45
C THR A 70 10.60 -51.78 49.78
N LEU A 71 9.81 -52.67 49.18
CA LEU A 71 8.38 -52.80 49.50
C LEU A 71 8.22 -53.10 51.00
N PRO A 72 7.41 -52.35 51.75
CA PRO A 72 7.12 -52.70 53.14
C PRO A 72 6.30 -53.99 53.15
N ILE A 73 6.82 -55.01 53.84
CA ILE A 73 6.10 -56.24 54.14
C ILE A 73 4.95 -55.86 55.09
N LEU A 74 3.72 -56.09 54.66
CA LEU A 74 2.51 -55.91 55.49
C LEU A 74 2.39 -57.11 56.43
N GLU A 75 2.76 -56.95 57.71
CA GLU A 75 2.43 -57.92 58.76
C GLU A 75 1.11 -57.55 59.45
N ASP A 76 0.23 -58.54 59.65
CA ASP A 76 -1.02 -58.38 60.38
C ASP A 76 -0.74 -58.29 61.89
N PHE A 77 -1.24 -57.24 62.55
CA PHE A 77 -1.15 -57.08 64.01
C PHE A 77 -2.47 -57.56 64.66
N PRO A 78 -2.44 -58.45 65.68
CA PRO A 78 -3.62 -58.76 66.47
C PRO A 78 -3.81 -57.67 67.53
N LEU A 79 -4.89 -56.89 67.44
CA LEU A 79 -5.42 -56.19 68.60
C LEU A 79 -6.31 -57.17 69.39
N ASP A 80 -6.16 -57.19 70.70
CA ASP A 80 -7.03 -57.96 71.60
C ASP A 80 -8.44 -57.35 71.56
N LEU A 81 -9.36 -58.06 70.90
CA LEU A 81 -10.69 -57.59 70.46
C LEU A 81 -11.81 -57.97 71.45
N ASP A 82 -11.50 -58.32 72.69
CA ASP A 82 -12.50 -58.81 73.66
C ASP A 82 -13.24 -57.73 74.47
N SER A 83 -13.05 -56.43 74.19
CA SER A 83 -13.96 -55.39 74.73
C SER A 83 -15.24 -55.29 73.89
N LYS A 84 -16.38 -55.65 74.49
CA LYS A 84 -17.74 -55.75 73.90
C LYS A 84 -18.34 -54.50 73.23
N GLU A 85 -17.58 -53.46 72.90
CA GLU A 85 -18.14 -52.17 72.45
C GLU A 85 -17.56 -51.59 71.15
N THR A 86 -16.86 -52.35 70.32
CA THR A 86 -16.39 -51.84 69.01
C THR A 86 -17.14 -52.44 67.82
N GLN A 87 -17.88 -51.55 67.13
CA GLN A 87 -18.62 -51.81 65.90
C GLN A 87 -17.72 -52.22 64.72
N LYS A 88 -18.28 -53.07 63.85
CA LYS A 88 -17.70 -53.62 62.61
C LYS A 88 -17.08 -52.54 61.70
N ASN A 89 -15.93 -52.89 61.11
CA ASN A 89 -15.19 -52.25 59.99
C ASN A 89 -13.99 -51.36 60.38
N TRP A 90 -12.91 -52.00 60.87
CA TRP A 90 -11.60 -51.35 61.06
C TRP A 90 -10.50 -52.22 60.46
N HIS A 91 -9.57 -51.63 59.71
CA HIS A 91 -8.32 -52.28 59.28
C HIS A 91 -7.14 -51.32 59.46
N LEU A 92 -6.13 -51.77 60.20
CA LEU A 92 -4.92 -51.03 60.58
C LEU A 92 -3.70 -51.67 59.88
N TYR A 93 -2.83 -50.87 59.25
CA TYR A 93 -1.59 -51.36 58.64
C TYR A 93 -0.38 -50.54 59.09
N ARG A 94 0.75 -51.23 59.35
CA ARG A 94 2.03 -50.64 59.79
C ARG A 94 3.07 -50.70 58.67
N SER A 95 3.79 -49.59 58.45
CA SER A 95 5.06 -49.54 57.71
C SER A 95 6.23 -49.51 58.70
N PRO A 96 7.40 -50.13 58.40
CA PRO A 96 8.57 -50.11 59.30
C PRO A 96 9.07 -48.69 59.57
N ASP A 97 8.95 -47.80 58.58
CA ASP A 97 9.30 -46.39 58.71
C ASP A 97 8.08 -45.50 58.44
N SER A 98 7.40 -45.17 59.54
CA SER A 98 6.45 -44.06 59.65
C SER A 98 5.12 -44.21 58.93
N VAL A 99 4.05 -43.86 59.65
CA VAL A 99 2.64 -43.80 59.22
C VAL A 99 1.86 -45.13 59.27
N VAL A 100 0.89 -45.14 60.19
CA VAL A 100 -0.26 -46.05 60.22
C VAL A 100 -1.46 -45.33 59.60
N ARG A 101 -2.26 -45.98 58.75
CA ARG A 101 -3.57 -45.45 58.30
C ARG A 101 -4.69 -46.49 58.35
N LEU A 102 -5.87 -46.02 58.75
CA LEU A 102 -7.17 -46.70 58.83
C LEU A 102 -8.02 -46.39 57.59
N PHE A 103 -8.74 -47.39 57.06
CA PHE A 103 -9.79 -47.18 56.05
C PHE A 103 -11.17 -47.51 56.64
N GLY A 104 -12.07 -46.52 56.67
CA GLY A 104 -13.50 -46.74 56.88
C GLY A 104 -14.20 -46.91 55.53
N GLY A 105 -14.71 -48.11 55.24
CA GLY A 105 -15.46 -48.40 54.01
C GLY A 105 -16.98 -48.30 54.22
N HIS A 106 -17.69 -47.66 53.29
CA HIS A 106 -19.15 -47.69 53.23
C HIS A 106 -19.62 -48.90 52.41
N GLY A 107 -20.66 -49.60 52.89
CA GLY A 107 -21.53 -50.52 52.15
C GLY A 107 -20.88 -51.43 51.09
N GLY A 108 -20.49 -52.65 51.48
CA GLY A 108 -20.42 -53.82 50.58
C GLY A 108 -19.37 -53.86 49.45
N LYS A 109 -18.69 -52.75 49.10
CA LYS A 109 -17.63 -52.77 48.08
C LYS A 109 -16.24 -52.77 48.71
N LYS A 110 -15.54 -53.91 48.59
CA LYS A 110 -14.13 -54.06 48.94
C LYS A 110 -13.28 -53.10 48.09
N ILE A 111 -12.60 -52.15 48.72
CA ILE A 111 -11.54 -51.38 48.07
C ILE A 111 -10.39 -52.36 47.77
N HIS A 112 -9.94 -52.43 46.51
CA HIS A 112 -8.91 -53.38 46.10
C HIS A 112 -7.55 -53.03 46.73
N LYS A 113 -6.90 -54.02 47.36
CA LYS A 113 -5.60 -53.93 48.05
C LYS A 113 -4.50 -53.17 47.27
N LYS A 114 -4.51 -53.30 45.94
CA LYS A 114 -3.59 -52.62 45.00
C LYS A 114 -3.85 -51.11 44.91
N GLN A 115 -5.12 -50.71 44.95
CA GLN A 115 -5.55 -49.32 44.91
C GLN A 115 -5.13 -48.54 46.16
N ALA A 116 -5.13 -49.20 47.31
CA ALA A 116 -4.62 -48.65 48.56
C ALA A 116 -3.08 -48.53 48.58
N GLN A 117 -2.36 -49.48 47.95
CA GLN A 117 -0.90 -49.45 47.81
C GLN A 117 -0.39 -48.29 46.92
N ASP A 118 -1.02 -48.06 45.77
CA ASP A 118 -0.57 -47.02 44.82
C ASP A 118 -0.84 -45.59 45.35
N GLN A 119 -1.94 -45.41 46.09
CA GLN A 119 -2.22 -44.16 46.80
C GLN A 119 -1.23 -43.89 47.94
N LEU A 120 -0.72 -44.95 48.58
CA LEU A 120 0.30 -44.87 49.64
C LEU A 120 1.64 -44.39 49.09
N LEU A 121 2.07 -44.95 47.94
CA LEU A 121 3.33 -44.59 47.27
C LEU A 121 3.35 -43.10 46.88
N THR A 122 2.22 -42.61 46.39
CA THR A 122 2.08 -41.23 45.88
C THR A 122 2.12 -40.19 47.01
N ALA A 123 1.53 -40.50 48.17
CA ALA A 123 1.57 -39.64 49.35
C ALA A 123 2.98 -39.58 49.98
N TYR A 124 3.71 -40.70 49.99
CA TYR A 124 5.08 -40.78 50.50
C TYR A 124 6.08 -39.97 49.65
N ALA A 125 5.93 -40.04 48.32
CA ALA A 125 6.73 -39.23 47.40
C ALA A 125 6.53 -37.72 47.62
N TYR A 126 5.29 -37.28 47.87
CA TYR A 126 4.96 -35.87 48.15
C TYR A 126 5.51 -35.37 49.49
N GLN A 127 5.55 -36.22 50.51
CA GLN A 127 6.05 -35.85 51.85
C GLN A 127 7.57 -35.57 51.85
N ASN A 128 8.35 -36.25 51.02
CA ASN A 128 9.78 -35.98 50.86
C ASN A 128 10.07 -34.71 50.04
N LEU A 129 9.10 -34.25 49.23
CA LEU A 129 9.22 -33.05 48.37
C LEU A 129 8.90 -31.73 49.11
N ILE A 130 8.11 -31.78 50.19
CA ILE A 130 7.71 -30.61 50.97
C ILE A 130 8.67 -30.45 52.15
N ASN A 131 9.51 -29.41 52.07
CA ASN A 131 10.70 -29.18 52.89
C ASN A 131 10.48 -29.15 54.43
N LYS A 132 11.56 -29.45 55.16
CA LYS A 132 11.70 -29.81 56.58
C LYS A 132 11.26 -28.81 57.67
N GLU A 133 10.82 -27.59 57.36
CA GLU A 133 10.78 -26.51 58.37
C GLU A 133 9.39 -26.19 58.97
N GLU A 134 8.27 -26.59 58.36
CA GLU A 134 6.94 -26.45 58.99
C GLU A 134 6.05 -27.67 58.70
N LYS A 135 6.03 -28.64 59.60
CA LYS A 135 5.19 -29.85 59.50
C LYS A 135 3.77 -29.59 60.00
N LYS A 136 2.98 -28.79 59.27
CA LYS A 136 1.54 -28.57 59.53
C LYS A 136 0.69 -29.29 58.49
N ILE A 137 -0.37 -29.97 58.93
CA ILE A 137 -1.35 -30.65 58.06
C ILE A 137 -2.71 -29.99 58.25
N CYS A 138 -3.44 -29.73 57.16
CA CYS A 138 -4.84 -29.33 57.22
C CYS A 138 -5.74 -30.57 57.00
N VAL A 139 -6.66 -30.83 57.94
CA VAL A 139 -7.65 -31.89 57.85
C VAL A 139 -9.02 -31.25 57.69
N SER A 140 -9.70 -31.53 56.58
CA SER A 140 -11.06 -31.05 56.33
C SER A 140 -12.07 -32.19 56.54
N LEU A 141 -13.04 -31.97 57.41
CA LEU A 141 -14.10 -32.93 57.75
C LEU A 141 -15.44 -32.39 57.27
N GLY A 142 -16.04 -33.07 56.29
CA GLY A 142 -17.40 -32.80 55.82
C GLY A 142 -18.40 -33.77 56.44
N SER A 143 -19.38 -33.27 57.19
CA SER A 143 -20.40 -34.09 57.87
C SER A 143 -21.77 -33.40 57.83
N THR A 144 -22.85 -34.17 57.90
CA THR A 144 -24.21 -33.62 58.10
C THR A 144 -24.43 -33.10 59.52
N ASP A 145 -23.68 -33.62 60.51
CA ASP A 145 -23.70 -33.23 61.93
C ASP A 145 -22.32 -32.75 62.44
N GLU A 146 -22.22 -32.23 63.67
CA GLU A 146 -20.96 -31.75 64.28
C GLU A 146 -19.93 -32.89 64.49
N ALA A 147 -19.17 -33.22 63.45
CA ALA A 147 -18.04 -34.14 63.54
C ALA A 147 -16.84 -33.47 64.21
N LYS A 148 -16.33 -34.09 65.27
CA LYS A 148 -15.15 -33.65 66.05
C LYS A 148 -13.93 -34.49 65.70
N LEU A 149 -12.79 -33.84 65.48
CA LEU A 149 -11.51 -34.49 65.22
C LEU A 149 -10.82 -34.83 66.55
N TRP A 150 -10.46 -36.09 66.76
CA TRP A 150 -9.64 -36.48 67.92
C TRP A 150 -8.18 -36.67 67.49
N LEU A 151 -7.25 -36.15 68.28
CA LEU A 151 -5.81 -36.31 68.10
C LEU A 151 -5.21 -36.86 69.40
N ASN A 152 -4.60 -38.03 69.35
CA ASN A 152 -3.94 -38.67 70.50
C ASN A 152 -4.82 -38.68 71.78
N GLY A 153 -6.13 -38.92 71.62
CA GLY A 153 -7.08 -38.98 72.74
C GLY A 153 -7.70 -37.64 73.16
N HIS A 154 -7.36 -36.51 72.52
CA HIS A 154 -7.95 -35.21 72.78
C HIS A 154 -8.81 -34.71 71.61
N VAL A 155 -9.97 -34.11 71.92
CA VAL A 155 -10.82 -33.42 70.94
C VAL A 155 -10.14 -32.12 70.52
N LEU A 156 -9.92 -31.95 69.22
CA LEU A 156 -9.51 -30.68 68.63
C LEU A 156 -10.74 -29.85 68.29
N GLU A 157 -10.64 -28.54 68.50
CA GLU A 157 -11.62 -27.58 67.99
C GLU A 157 -11.27 -27.19 66.54
N PRO A 158 -12.26 -26.99 65.65
CA PRO A 158 -12.00 -26.59 64.28
C PRO A 158 -11.35 -25.21 64.23
N THR A 159 -10.28 -25.09 63.45
CA THR A 159 -9.66 -23.80 63.10
C THR A 159 -10.55 -22.95 62.20
N ASP A 160 -11.39 -23.56 61.36
CA ASP A 160 -12.38 -22.84 60.56
C ASP A 160 -13.64 -23.69 60.37
N LYS A 161 -14.81 -23.06 60.40
CA LYS A 161 -16.13 -23.70 60.27
C LYS A 161 -16.88 -23.06 59.10
N GLN A 162 -17.02 -23.79 57.99
CA GLN A 162 -17.82 -23.36 56.85
C GLN A 162 -19.13 -24.16 56.77
N LYS A 163 -20.26 -23.45 56.76
CA LYS A 163 -21.59 -24.05 56.69
C LYS A 163 -22.13 -23.95 55.26
N ASN A 164 -22.27 -25.09 54.60
CA ASN A 164 -22.91 -25.22 53.29
C ASN A 164 -24.36 -25.74 53.50
N PRO A 165 -25.35 -25.51 52.60
CA PRO A 165 -26.75 -25.90 52.82
C PRO A 165 -27.00 -27.40 53.01
N LYS A 166 -26.02 -28.26 52.70
CA LYS A 166 -26.13 -29.72 52.76
C LYS A 166 -25.14 -30.39 53.73
N PHE A 167 -24.07 -29.72 54.15
CA PHE A 167 -23.02 -30.28 55.00
C PHE A 167 -22.32 -29.18 55.81
N LEU A 168 -21.86 -29.51 57.02
CA LEU A 168 -20.89 -28.74 57.78
C LEU A 168 -19.47 -29.17 57.37
N ILE A 169 -18.60 -28.22 57.02
CA ILE A 169 -17.18 -28.47 56.75
C ILE A 169 -16.36 -27.84 57.87
N ASN A 170 -15.72 -28.68 58.69
CA ASN A 170 -14.81 -28.28 59.76
C ASN A 170 -13.36 -28.49 59.30
N GLN A 171 -12.54 -27.44 59.32
CA GLN A 171 -11.11 -27.52 58.98
C GLN A 171 -10.24 -27.46 60.24
N TYR A 172 -9.27 -28.36 60.34
CA TYR A 172 -8.35 -28.50 61.48
C TYR A 172 -6.91 -28.41 61.00
N TRP A 173 -6.17 -27.41 61.47
CA TRP A 173 -4.72 -27.35 61.30
C TRP A 173 -4.03 -28.07 62.45
N VAL A 174 -3.30 -29.14 62.12
CA VAL A 174 -2.61 -30.00 63.08
C VAL A 174 -1.10 -29.84 62.90
N ASN A 175 -0.42 -29.46 63.99
CA ASN A 175 1.03 -29.52 64.06
C ASN A 175 1.43 -30.99 64.31
N LEU A 176 2.31 -31.54 63.48
CA LEU A 176 2.93 -32.83 63.77
C LEU A 176 3.89 -32.67 64.95
N PRO A 177 3.74 -33.44 66.05
CA PRO A 177 4.71 -33.42 67.14
C PRO A 177 6.09 -33.83 66.62
N VAL A 178 7.13 -33.10 67.01
CA VAL A 178 8.50 -33.43 66.60
C VAL A 178 8.93 -34.72 67.30
N GLY A 179 9.02 -35.81 66.55
CA GLY A 179 9.48 -37.12 67.04
C GLY A 179 8.44 -38.23 67.04
N GLU A 180 7.15 -37.92 66.84
CA GLU A 180 6.10 -38.94 66.66
C GLU A 180 5.78 -39.14 65.17
N ASN A 181 5.89 -40.38 64.69
CA ASN A 181 5.70 -40.74 63.28
C ASN A 181 4.29 -41.28 62.96
N TRP A 182 3.33 -41.06 63.85
CA TRP A 182 1.94 -41.50 63.69
C TRP A 182 0.98 -40.50 64.36
N ILE A 183 -0.24 -40.41 63.84
CA ILE A 183 -1.35 -39.66 64.42
C ILE A 183 -2.57 -40.59 64.41
N LEU A 184 -3.22 -40.75 65.57
CA LEU A 184 -4.49 -41.48 65.65
C LEU A 184 -5.65 -40.48 65.55
N ILE A 185 -6.50 -40.65 64.53
CA ILE A 185 -7.71 -39.87 64.31
C ILE A 185 -8.93 -40.73 64.62
N SER A 186 -9.72 -40.33 65.62
CA SER A 186 -11.01 -40.96 65.95
C SER A 186 -12.16 -39.99 65.64
N ILE A 187 -13.26 -40.51 65.10
CA ILE A 187 -14.48 -39.76 64.81
C ILE A 187 -15.65 -40.57 65.37
N PRO A 188 -16.35 -40.12 66.42
CA PRO A 188 -17.54 -40.79 66.91
C PRO A 188 -18.66 -40.62 65.87
N HIS A 189 -19.22 -41.74 65.39
CA HIS A 189 -20.28 -41.74 64.39
C HIS A 189 -21.54 -42.34 65.01
N GLU A 190 -22.55 -41.53 65.33
CA GLU A 190 -23.85 -42.08 65.72
C GLU A 190 -24.83 -42.20 64.54
N GLN A 191 -25.14 -41.19 63.71
CA GLN A 191 -26.18 -41.38 62.65
C GLN A 191 -26.09 -40.50 61.36
N GLY A 192 -24.90 -40.13 60.84
CA GLY A 192 -24.80 -39.18 59.70
C GLY A 192 -24.10 -39.67 58.44
N HIS A 193 -24.65 -39.42 57.24
CA HIS A 193 -23.98 -39.66 55.96
C HIS A 193 -22.86 -38.62 55.71
N GLY A 194 -21.58 -39.02 55.78
CA GLY A 194 -20.43 -38.12 55.53
C GLY A 194 -19.25 -38.83 54.86
N GLY A 195 -18.55 -38.12 53.95
CA GLY A 195 -17.32 -38.58 53.31
C GLY A 195 -16.12 -37.77 53.79
N PHE A 196 -14.95 -38.40 53.88
CA PHE A 196 -13.70 -37.77 54.33
C PHE A 196 -12.76 -37.44 53.16
N THR A 197 -12.11 -36.28 53.21
CA THR A 197 -11.07 -35.87 52.26
C THR A 197 -9.82 -35.41 52.99
N PHE A 198 -8.66 -35.96 52.62
CA PHE A 198 -7.36 -35.55 53.16
C PHE A 198 -6.68 -34.57 52.22
N GLN A 199 -6.25 -33.42 52.73
CA GLN A 199 -5.46 -32.44 51.98
C GLN A 199 -4.09 -32.23 52.65
N ILE A 200 -3.03 -32.82 52.08
CA ILE A 200 -1.66 -32.49 52.49
C ILE A 200 -1.24 -31.28 51.67
N GLY A 201 -1.43 -30.08 52.22
CA GLY A 201 -1.07 -28.83 51.58
C GLY A 201 0.13 -28.18 52.25
N GLY A 202 1.11 -27.74 51.45
CA GLY A 202 1.98 -26.63 51.87
C GLY A 202 1.13 -25.42 52.28
N THR A 203 1.70 -24.52 53.09
CA THR A 203 0.98 -23.40 53.71
C THR A 203 0.08 -22.64 52.70
N PRO A 204 -1.03 -22.01 53.14
CA PRO A 204 -1.90 -21.18 52.29
C PRO A 204 -1.11 -20.17 51.45
N LEU A 205 0.06 -19.76 51.94
CA LEU A 205 1.04 -18.91 51.27
C LEU A 205 1.62 -19.54 49.98
N MET A 206 1.93 -20.84 49.94
CA MET A 206 2.45 -21.51 48.73
C MET A 206 1.36 -21.67 47.66
N GLN A 207 0.15 -22.07 48.05
CA GLN A 207 -0.99 -22.16 47.12
C GLN A 207 -1.37 -20.76 46.59
N ALA A 208 -1.34 -19.74 47.45
CA ALA A 208 -1.50 -18.35 47.03
C ALA A 208 -0.38 -17.88 46.10
N LYS A 209 0.88 -18.30 46.32
CA LYS A 209 2.03 -17.90 45.50
C LYS A 209 2.01 -18.53 44.10
N VAL A 210 1.70 -19.82 43.98
CA VAL A 210 1.53 -20.49 42.68
C VAL A 210 0.32 -19.92 41.92
N ARG A 211 -0.82 -19.75 42.60
CA ARG A 211 -2.00 -19.09 42.02
C ARG A 211 -1.69 -17.65 41.60
N SER A 212 -0.92 -16.90 42.41
CA SER A 212 -0.53 -15.52 42.07
C SER A 212 0.40 -15.45 40.87
N ASN A 213 1.29 -16.42 40.67
CA ASN A 213 2.19 -16.43 39.52
C ASN A 213 1.45 -16.75 38.22
N LEU A 214 0.57 -17.76 38.22
CA LEU A 214 -0.25 -18.11 37.06
C LEU A 214 -1.25 -16.99 36.71
N VAL A 215 -1.86 -16.37 37.72
CA VAL A 215 -2.73 -15.18 37.54
C VAL A 215 -1.91 -14.02 36.99
N ARG A 216 -0.71 -13.74 37.53
CA ARG A 216 0.15 -12.65 37.04
C ARG A 216 0.55 -12.84 35.58
N GLU A 217 0.92 -14.04 35.15
CA GLU A 217 1.34 -14.31 33.76
C GLU A 217 0.16 -14.21 32.78
N THR A 218 -0.99 -14.81 33.12
CA THR A 218 -2.20 -14.70 32.30
C THR A 218 -2.70 -13.25 32.22
N THR A 219 -2.69 -12.51 33.32
CA THR A 219 -3.04 -11.08 33.36
C THR A 219 -2.05 -10.22 32.56
N THR A 220 -0.75 -10.47 32.66
CA THR A 220 0.28 -9.74 31.88
C THR A 220 0.04 -9.92 30.37
N PHE A 221 -0.18 -11.17 29.95
CA PHE A 221 -0.47 -11.50 28.56
C PHE A 221 -1.78 -10.85 28.05
N GLN A 222 -2.83 -10.82 28.88
CA GLN A 222 -4.09 -10.12 28.53
C GLN A 222 -3.87 -8.63 28.25
N PHE A 223 -3.13 -7.94 29.14
CA PHE A 223 -2.82 -6.52 28.95
C PHE A 223 -1.93 -6.30 27.72
N SER A 224 -1.03 -7.24 27.40
CA SER A 224 -0.24 -7.18 26.16
C SER A 224 -1.11 -7.28 24.90
N VAL A 225 -2.03 -8.24 24.83
CA VAL A 225 -2.95 -8.39 23.67
C VAL A 225 -3.86 -7.17 23.55
N LEU A 226 -4.43 -6.70 24.67
CA LEU A 226 -5.26 -5.49 24.68
C LEU A 226 -4.48 -4.25 24.21
N GLY A 227 -3.26 -4.05 24.72
CA GLY A 227 -2.39 -2.95 24.32
C GLY A 227 -2.02 -3.00 22.84
N PHE A 228 -1.73 -4.18 22.31
CA PHE A 228 -1.46 -4.39 20.90
C PHE A 228 -2.68 -4.08 20.01
N SER A 229 -3.86 -4.59 20.38
CA SER A 229 -5.11 -4.29 19.69
C SER A 229 -5.46 -2.80 19.75
N LEU A 230 -5.22 -2.13 20.88
CA LEU A 230 -5.44 -0.70 21.02
C LEU A 230 -4.52 0.10 20.09
N ALA A 231 -3.23 -0.25 20.06
CA ALA A 231 -2.24 0.41 19.20
C ALA A 231 -2.59 0.27 17.71
N LEU A 232 -2.87 -0.96 17.25
CA LEU A 232 -3.27 -1.23 15.86
C LEU A 232 -4.61 -0.56 15.51
N GLY A 233 -5.61 -0.66 16.39
CA GLY A 233 -6.92 -0.07 16.19
C GLY A 233 -6.84 1.45 16.04
N ILE A 234 -6.09 2.12 16.92
CA ILE A 234 -5.85 3.56 16.83
C ILE A 234 -5.09 3.92 15.56
N LEU A 235 -4.03 3.17 15.22
CA LEU A 235 -3.24 3.40 14.00
C LEU A 235 -4.13 3.38 12.75
N HIS A 236 -4.93 2.32 12.57
CA HIS A 236 -5.80 2.20 11.41
C HIS A 236 -6.96 3.20 11.41
N PHE A 237 -7.44 3.61 12.60
CA PHE A 237 -8.40 4.71 12.70
C PHE A 237 -7.79 6.04 12.25
N PHE A 238 -6.54 6.33 12.62
CA PHE A 238 -5.82 7.50 12.11
C PHE A 238 -5.59 7.42 10.59
N ILE A 239 -5.18 6.26 10.07
CA ILE A 239 -5.06 6.06 8.61
C ILE A 239 -6.39 6.40 7.93
N PHE A 240 -7.51 5.92 8.45
CA PHE A 240 -8.83 6.27 7.93
C PHE A 240 -9.13 7.78 7.99
N LEU A 241 -8.75 8.50 9.06
CA LEU A 241 -8.96 9.94 9.16
C LEU A 241 -8.21 10.72 8.06
N PHE A 242 -7.00 10.29 7.71
CA PHE A 242 -6.23 10.89 6.61
C PHE A 242 -6.67 10.40 5.23
N TYR A 243 -7.17 9.16 5.12
CA TYR A 243 -7.59 8.50 3.88
C TYR A 243 -9.07 8.07 3.96
N ARG A 244 -9.98 9.05 4.02
CA ARG A 244 -11.43 8.80 4.23
C ARG A 244 -12.11 7.96 3.16
N SER A 245 -11.51 7.83 1.98
CA SER A 245 -11.99 6.97 0.89
C SER A 245 -11.79 5.48 1.18
N GLU A 246 -10.85 5.12 2.06
CA GLU A 246 -10.50 3.73 2.39
C GLU A 246 -11.24 3.27 3.64
N HIS A 247 -12.54 2.99 3.48
CA HIS A 247 -13.41 2.53 4.57
C HIS A 247 -12.97 1.20 5.20
N GLU A 248 -12.15 0.41 4.50
CA GLU A 248 -11.55 -0.84 4.98
C GLU A 248 -10.79 -0.62 6.30
N ASN A 249 -10.04 0.48 6.40
CA ASN A 249 -9.25 0.82 7.59
C ASN A 249 -10.14 1.14 8.79
N LEU A 250 -11.32 1.74 8.58
CA LEU A 250 -12.29 1.99 9.65
C LEU A 250 -12.87 0.69 10.19
N TYR A 251 -13.32 -0.21 9.31
CA TYR A 251 -13.89 -1.49 9.72
C TYR A 251 -12.84 -2.38 10.40
N TYR A 252 -11.60 -2.36 9.91
CA TYR A 252 -10.49 -3.06 10.58
C TYR A 252 -10.20 -2.45 11.95
N ALA A 253 -10.12 -1.11 12.08
CA ALA A 253 -9.92 -0.46 13.37
C ALA A 253 -10.99 -0.84 14.41
N ILE A 254 -12.27 -0.78 14.02
CA ILE A 254 -13.38 -1.20 14.90
C ILE A 254 -13.25 -2.68 15.25
N TYR A 255 -12.95 -3.54 14.28
CA TYR A 255 -12.73 -4.96 14.52
C TYR A 255 -11.64 -5.18 15.58
N VAL A 256 -10.45 -4.62 15.39
CA VAL A 256 -9.30 -4.84 16.28
C VAL A 256 -9.56 -4.31 17.69
N LEU A 257 -10.13 -3.11 17.82
CA LEU A 257 -10.44 -2.51 19.13
C LEU A 257 -11.42 -3.36 19.93
N PHE A 258 -12.54 -3.76 19.30
CA PHE A 258 -13.57 -4.53 19.98
C PHE A 258 -13.17 -5.99 20.19
N SER A 259 -12.40 -6.61 19.30
CA SER A 259 -11.88 -7.97 19.52
C SER A 259 -10.84 -8.00 20.64
N GLY A 260 -9.92 -7.03 20.70
CA GLY A 260 -8.94 -6.92 21.79
C GLY A 260 -9.62 -6.75 23.15
N PHE A 261 -10.63 -5.90 23.22
CA PHE A 261 -11.44 -5.73 24.43
C PHE A 261 -12.24 -6.99 24.79
N THR A 262 -12.76 -7.71 23.79
CA THR A 262 -13.46 -8.98 24.00
C THR A 262 -12.52 -10.04 24.57
N PHE A 263 -11.31 -10.18 24.01
CA PHE A 263 -10.30 -11.10 24.55
C PHE A 263 -9.95 -10.76 26.00
N PHE A 264 -9.77 -9.49 26.33
CA PHE A 264 -9.52 -9.05 27.71
C PHE A 264 -10.64 -9.50 28.68
N LEU A 265 -11.90 -9.31 28.30
CA LEU A 265 -13.05 -9.73 29.11
C LEU A 265 -13.18 -11.26 29.21
N TRP A 266 -12.81 -12.00 28.16
CA TRP A 266 -12.87 -13.46 28.14
C TRP A 266 -12.05 -14.08 29.27
N PHE A 267 -10.82 -13.61 29.44
CA PHE A 267 -9.94 -14.12 30.48
C PHE A 267 -10.28 -13.58 31.89
N SER A 268 -10.83 -12.35 31.97
CA SER A 268 -11.26 -11.76 33.24
C SER A 268 -12.46 -12.50 33.86
N SER A 269 -13.26 -13.19 33.05
CA SER A 269 -14.42 -13.98 33.49
C SER A 269 -14.06 -15.24 34.30
N ALA A 270 -12.78 -15.59 34.40
CA ALA A 270 -12.29 -16.69 35.23
C ALA A 270 -12.33 -16.38 36.74
N GLU A 271 -12.50 -15.11 37.14
CA GLU A 271 -12.70 -14.73 38.54
C GLU A 271 -14.20 -14.55 38.87
N PRO A 272 -14.73 -15.22 39.92
CA PRO A 272 -16.17 -15.33 40.18
C PRO A 272 -16.86 -14.06 40.72
N TYR A 273 -16.19 -12.90 40.78
CA TYR A 273 -16.66 -11.73 41.54
C TYR A 273 -17.43 -10.66 40.76
N PHE A 274 -17.57 -10.78 39.44
CA PHE A 274 -18.27 -9.76 38.65
C PHE A 274 -19.36 -10.38 37.76
N THR A 275 -20.62 -9.99 37.98
CA THR A 275 -21.82 -10.45 37.24
C THR A 275 -22.17 -9.58 36.02
N HIS A 276 -21.70 -8.33 35.98
CA HIS A 276 -21.83 -7.41 34.83
C HIS A 276 -20.82 -7.55 33.63
N PRO A 277 -19.68 -8.25 33.69
CA PRO A 277 -18.72 -8.35 32.57
C PRO A 277 -19.25 -9.17 31.38
N VAL A 278 -20.18 -10.07 31.65
CA VAL A 278 -20.59 -11.08 30.69
C VAL A 278 -21.41 -10.46 29.56
N THR A 279 -22.41 -9.63 29.87
CA THR A 279 -23.20 -8.92 28.84
C THR A 279 -22.34 -8.00 27.97
N ILE A 280 -21.36 -7.32 28.57
CA ILE A 280 -20.41 -6.46 27.87
C ILE A 280 -19.52 -7.27 26.94
N PHE A 281 -19.05 -8.45 27.38
CA PHE A 281 -18.30 -9.40 26.53
C PHE A 281 -19.09 -9.83 25.30
N TYR A 282 -20.35 -10.23 25.48
CA TYR A 282 -21.21 -10.63 24.36
C TYR A 282 -21.47 -9.43 23.41
N ALA A 283 -21.71 -8.23 23.95
CA ALA A 283 -21.89 -7.03 23.11
C ALA A 283 -20.61 -6.66 22.32
N SER A 284 -19.44 -6.68 22.95
CA SER A 284 -18.17 -6.34 22.30
C SER A 284 -17.80 -7.36 21.23
N PHE A 285 -18.06 -8.64 21.48
CA PHE A 285 -17.82 -9.71 20.51
C PHE A 285 -18.69 -9.55 19.27
N ALA A 286 -19.98 -9.21 19.44
CA ALA A 286 -20.90 -8.98 18.33
C ALA A 286 -20.44 -7.81 17.44
N ILE A 287 -20.04 -6.69 18.05
CA ILE A 287 -19.54 -5.51 17.31
C ILE A 287 -18.26 -5.85 16.55
N SER A 288 -17.31 -6.52 17.23
CA SER A 288 -16.07 -7.00 16.62
C SER A 288 -16.35 -7.87 15.40
N TRP A 289 -17.26 -8.82 15.52
CA TRP A 289 -17.54 -9.77 14.46
C TRP A 289 -18.25 -9.12 13.26
N LEU A 290 -19.20 -8.22 13.50
CA LEU A 290 -19.82 -7.42 12.43
C LEU A 290 -18.80 -6.54 11.70
N ALA A 291 -17.85 -5.95 12.43
CA ALA A 291 -16.77 -5.16 11.84
C ALA A 291 -15.81 -6.03 11.02
N ALA A 292 -15.42 -7.22 11.52
CA ALA A 292 -14.61 -8.20 10.80
C ALA A 292 -15.29 -8.63 9.49
N LEU A 293 -16.59 -8.88 9.55
CA LEU A 293 -17.40 -9.28 8.40
C LEU A 293 -17.46 -8.17 7.35
N ARG A 294 -17.71 -6.93 7.79
CA ARG A 294 -17.78 -5.78 6.89
C ARG A 294 -16.42 -5.49 6.25
N PHE A 295 -15.34 -5.69 7.00
CA PHE A 295 -13.96 -5.63 6.54
C PHE A 295 -13.66 -6.68 5.46
N VAL A 296 -13.95 -7.96 5.74
CA VAL A 296 -13.76 -9.05 4.77
C VAL A 296 -14.59 -8.80 3.51
N TYR A 297 -15.84 -8.33 3.64
CA TYR A 297 -16.70 -7.98 2.51
C TYR A 297 -16.13 -6.83 1.66
N SER A 298 -15.60 -5.77 2.29
CA SER A 298 -14.95 -4.68 1.54
C SER A 298 -13.71 -5.17 0.79
N VAL A 299 -12.95 -6.09 1.38
CA VAL A 299 -11.75 -6.67 0.77
C VAL A 299 -12.09 -7.68 -0.35
N SER A 300 -13.20 -8.40 -0.22
CA SER A 300 -13.64 -9.48 -1.12
C SER A 300 -14.50 -9.00 -2.31
N LEU A 301 -14.36 -7.73 -2.74
CA LEU A 301 -15.07 -7.15 -3.89
C LEU A 301 -16.59 -7.37 -3.87
N ARG A 302 -17.19 -7.38 -2.68
CA ARG A 302 -18.65 -7.46 -2.47
C ARG A 302 -19.36 -8.78 -2.82
N SER A 303 -18.65 -9.91 -2.95
CA SER A 303 -19.23 -11.19 -3.42
C SER A 303 -19.32 -12.31 -2.36
N LEU A 304 -19.78 -12.01 -1.14
CA LEU A 304 -20.09 -13.06 -0.16
C LEU A 304 -21.37 -13.82 -0.56
N PRO A 305 -21.40 -15.16 -0.50
CA PRO A 305 -22.58 -15.95 -0.87
C PRO A 305 -23.76 -15.64 0.06
N ARG A 306 -25.00 -15.63 -0.47
CA ARG A 306 -26.22 -15.29 0.29
C ARG A 306 -26.41 -16.15 1.55
N GLN A 307 -25.97 -17.41 1.50
CA GLN A 307 -26.01 -18.37 2.62
C GLN A 307 -25.17 -17.91 3.83
N PHE A 308 -24.10 -17.15 3.59
CA PHE A 308 -23.23 -16.62 4.64
C PHE A 308 -23.97 -15.62 5.56
N TYR A 309 -24.85 -14.79 4.99
CA TYR A 309 -25.65 -13.85 5.77
C TYR A 309 -26.74 -14.53 6.61
N LEU A 310 -27.32 -15.63 6.09
CA LEU A 310 -28.27 -16.45 6.85
C LEU A 310 -27.56 -17.11 8.04
N PHE A 311 -26.34 -17.58 7.84
CA PHE A 311 -25.52 -18.18 8.87
C PHE A 311 -25.13 -17.17 9.97
N LEU A 312 -24.65 -15.97 9.57
CA LEU A 312 -24.41 -14.82 10.45
C LEU A 312 -25.63 -14.49 11.32
N PHE A 313 -26.83 -14.48 10.72
CA PHE A 313 -28.08 -14.21 11.44
C PHE A 313 -28.41 -15.29 12.47
N LEU A 314 -28.34 -16.58 12.09
CA LEU A 314 -28.58 -17.70 13.01
C LEU A 314 -27.61 -17.70 14.19
N TRP A 315 -26.35 -17.33 13.94
CA TRP A 315 -25.32 -17.26 14.95
C TRP A 315 -25.57 -16.12 15.96
N VAL A 316 -25.96 -14.93 15.48
CA VAL A 316 -26.38 -13.82 16.36
C VAL A 316 -27.54 -14.24 17.27
N LEU A 317 -28.52 -14.99 16.75
CA LEU A 317 -29.64 -15.50 17.56
C LEU A 317 -29.18 -16.48 18.66
N VAL A 318 -28.28 -17.41 18.34
CA VAL A 318 -27.70 -18.35 19.31
C VAL A 318 -26.92 -17.62 20.39
N PHE A 319 -26.21 -16.56 20.02
CA PHE A 319 -25.42 -15.77 20.95
C PHE A 319 -26.31 -14.93 21.88
N ILE A 320 -27.36 -14.30 21.35
CA ILE A 320 -28.39 -13.61 22.16
C ILE A 320 -29.06 -14.60 23.13
N SER A 321 -29.29 -15.85 22.70
CA SER A 321 -29.90 -16.89 23.54
C SER A 321 -29.06 -17.30 24.76
N LYS A 322 -27.76 -16.96 24.81
CA LYS A 322 -26.88 -17.19 25.96
C LYS A 322 -27.01 -16.13 27.06
N ILE A 323 -27.54 -14.95 26.74
CA ILE A 323 -27.69 -13.86 27.71
C ILE A 323 -28.60 -14.28 28.88
N PRO A 324 -29.79 -14.88 28.68
CA PRO A 324 -30.63 -15.36 29.78
C PRO A 324 -29.98 -16.48 30.61
N LEU A 325 -29.17 -17.34 29.97
CA LEU A 325 -28.47 -18.44 30.64
C LEU A 325 -27.43 -17.94 31.64
N GLN A 326 -26.70 -16.89 31.28
CA GLN A 326 -25.66 -16.28 32.12
C GLN A 326 -26.23 -15.36 33.21
N LEU A 327 -27.42 -14.81 32.99
CA LEU A 327 -28.17 -14.07 34.01
C LEU A 327 -28.92 -14.99 34.99
N ASN A 328 -28.67 -16.31 34.95
CA ASN A 328 -29.39 -17.33 35.74
C ASN A 328 -30.91 -17.30 35.57
N LEU A 329 -31.41 -16.78 34.44
CA LEU A 329 -32.85 -16.75 34.13
C LEU A 329 -33.38 -18.09 33.59
N VAL A 330 -32.48 -19.06 33.38
CA VAL A 330 -32.78 -20.38 32.80
C VAL A 330 -32.35 -21.47 33.78
N ALA A 331 -33.20 -22.48 33.96
CA ALA A 331 -32.91 -23.61 34.85
C ALA A 331 -31.62 -24.36 34.44
N PRO A 332 -30.77 -24.80 35.39
CA PRO A 332 -29.47 -25.44 35.13
C PRO A 332 -29.53 -26.65 34.18
N GLN A 333 -30.65 -27.38 34.19
CA GLN A 333 -30.92 -28.52 33.30
C GLN A 333 -30.87 -28.19 31.79
N ASN A 334 -31.11 -26.93 31.41
CA ASN A 334 -31.07 -26.51 30.01
C ASN A 334 -29.66 -26.04 29.57
N TYR A 335 -28.71 -25.89 30.50
CA TYR A 335 -27.37 -25.37 30.22
C TYR A 335 -26.61 -26.24 29.21
N GLU A 336 -26.75 -27.56 29.32
CA GLU A 336 -26.11 -28.52 28.42
C GLU A 336 -26.66 -28.42 26.98
N LEU A 337 -27.98 -28.28 26.82
CA LEU A 337 -28.61 -28.10 25.51
C LEU A 337 -28.12 -26.83 24.81
N PHE A 338 -28.07 -25.70 25.55
CA PHE A 338 -27.55 -24.44 25.01
C PHE A 338 -26.05 -24.51 24.68
N GLN A 339 -25.24 -25.26 25.44
CA GLN A 339 -23.83 -25.49 25.08
C GLN A 339 -23.69 -26.32 23.79
N ARG A 340 -24.48 -27.39 23.63
CA ARG A 340 -24.44 -28.20 22.40
C ARG A 340 -24.84 -27.40 21.15
N ILE A 341 -25.88 -26.57 21.24
CA ILE A 341 -26.31 -25.68 20.15
C ILE A 341 -25.18 -24.72 19.75
N TYR A 342 -24.51 -24.11 20.75
CA TYR A 342 -23.38 -23.23 20.52
C TYR A 342 -22.23 -23.94 19.77
N HIS A 343 -21.84 -25.14 20.20
CA HIS A 343 -20.76 -25.87 19.52
C HIS A 343 -21.13 -26.26 18.07
N ILE A 344 -22.38 -26.67 17.81
CA ILE A 344 -22.86 -26.94 16.44
C ILE A 344 -22.77 -25.67 15.57
N THR A 345 -23.12 -24.52 16.14
CA THR A 345 -23.01 -23.24 15.43
C THR A 345 -21.55 -22.81 15.21
N ALA A 346 -20.63 -23.14 16.12
CA ALA A 346 -19.20 -22.88 15.92
C ALA A 346 -18.61 -23.75 14.79
N ILE A 347 -19.00 -25.03 14.71
CA ILE A 347 -18.55 -25.95 13.64
C ILE A 347 -19.05 -25.49 12.26
N THR A 348 -20.30 -25.06 12.17
CA THR A 348 -20.87 -24.55 10.92
C THR A 348 -20.20 -23.23 10.48
N GLN A 349 -19.77 -22.40 11.43
CA GLN A 349 -18.98 -21.19 11.15
C GLN A 349 -17.61 -21.50 10.55
N LEU A 350 -16.91 -22.50 11.11
CA LEU A 350 -15.63 -22.98 10.57
C LEU A 350 -15.78 -23.36 9.09
N ILE A 351 -16.83 -24.13 8.75
CA ILE A 351 -17.12 -24.55 7.37
C ILE A 351 -17.37 -23.35 6.45
N GLU A 352 -18.15 -22.37 6.89
CA GLU A 352 -18.41 -21.16 6.08
C GLU A 352 -17.14 -20.31 5.91
N MET A 353 -16.26 -20.24 6.91
CA MET A 353 -14.99 -19.53 6.76
C MET A 353 -14.06 -20.21 5.74
N PHE A 354 -14.06 -21.54 5.65
CA PHE A 354 -13.37 -22.25 4.58
C PHE A 354 -13.91 -21.88 3.18
N ARG A 355 -15.23 -21.67 3.05
CA ARG A 355 -15.83 -21.18 1.79
C ARG A 355 -15.39 -19.75 1.46
N VAL A 356 -15.30 -18.87 2.47
CA VAL A 356 -14.78 -17.50 2.29
C VAL A 356 -13.31 -17.55 1.83
N MET A 357 -12.47 -18.36 2.46
CA MET A 357 -11.07 -18.54 2.04
C MET A 357 -10.96 -19.11 0.61
N ALA A 358 -11.80 -20.09 0.25
CA ALA A 358 -11.83 -20.62 -1.11
C ALA A 358 -12.25 -19.57 -2.15
N ASN A 359 -13.23 -18.72 -1.82
CA ASN A 359 -13.63 -17.60 -2.67
C ASN A 359 -12.50 -16.56 -2.81
N LEU A 360 -11.84 -16.20 -1.72
CA LEU A 360 -10.67 -15.29 -1.72
C LEU A 360 -9.49 -15.83 -2.55
N TYR A 361 -9.34 -17.16 -2.62
CA TYR A 361 -8.36 -17.82 -3.48
C TYR A 361 -8.78 -17.81 -4.95
N GLN A 362 -10.04 -18.17 -5.25
CA GLN A 362 -10.58 -18.23 -6.61
C GLN A 362 -10.69 -16.87 -7.30
N GLN A 363 -10.88 -15.79 -6.53
CA GLN A 363 -10.91 -14.42 -7.06
C GLN A 363 -9.57 -13.96 -7.64
N LYS A 364 -8.52 -14.79 -7.65
CA LYS A 364 -7.21 -14.53 -8.26
C LYS A 364 -6.60 -13.19 -7.86
N LYS A 365 -6.92 -12.67 -6.66
CA LYS A 365 -5.98 -11.79 -5.98
C LYS A 365 -4.80 -12.69 -5.63
N GLU A 366 -3.78 -12.76 -6.49
CA GLU A 366 -2.50 -13.49 -6.28
C GLU A 366 -1.75 -13.12 -4.96
N ARG A 367 -2.40 -12.33 -4.09
CA ARG A 367 -1.88 -11.58 -2.97
C ARG A 367 -2.66 -11.84 -1.67
N SER A 368 -3.81 -12.54 -1.72
CA SER A 368 -4.62 -12.89 -0.54
C SER A 368 -4.02 -14.02 0.30
N GLY A 369 -2.92 -14.65 -0.14
CA GLY A 369 -2.30 -15.77 0.56
C GLY A 369 -1.95 -15.49 2.03
N ILE A 370 -1.47 -14.29 2.35
CA ILE A 370 -1.16 -13.92 3.74
C ILE A 370 -2.42 -13.75 4.59
N LEU A 371 -3.50 -13.23 3.99
CA LEU A 371 -4.81 -13.08 4.62
C LEU A 371 -5.41 -14.47 4.91
N ILE A 372 -5.37 -15.37 3.93
CA ILE A 372 -5.84 -16.76 4.06
C ILE A 372 -5.04 -17.50 5.12
N LEU A 373 -3.71 -17.35 5.15
CA LEU A 373 -2.84 -17.97 6.17
C LEU A 373 -3.21 -17.51 7.59
N GLY A 374 -3.43 -16.19 7.76
CA GLY A 374 -3.86 -15.62 9.03
C GLY A 374 -5.22 -16.14 9.48
N ILE A 375 -6.20 -16.25 8.57
CA ILE A 375 -7.52 -16.82 8.87
C ILE A 375 -7.38 -18.30 9.25
N LEU A 376 -6.66 -19.08 8.46
CA LEU A 376 -6.50 -20.52 8.66
C LEU A 376 -5.89 -20.84 10.03
N ILE A 377 -4.79 -20.17 10.42
CA ILE A 377 -4.15 -20.40 11.71
C ILE A 377 -5.11 -20.08 12.85
N PHE A 378 -5.82 -18.94 12.78
CA PHE A 378 -6.78 -18.58 13.80
C PHE A 378 -7.92 -19.60 13.92
N GLU A 379 -8.49 -20.05 12.80
CA GLU A 379 -9.55 -21.06 12.78
C GLU A 379 -9.07 -22.41 13.36
N LEU A 380 -7.83 -22.82 13.11
CA LEU A 380 -7.25 -24.02 13.73
C LEU A 380 -7.15 -23.90 15.25
N THR A 381 -6.83 -22.71 15.78
CA THR A 381 -6.79 -22.48 17.23
C THR A 381 -8.19 -22.52 17.86
N ILE A 382 -9.21 -21.99 17.16
CA ILE A 382 -10.61 -22.08 17.59
C ILE A 382 -11.07 -23.54 17.58
N PHE A 383 -10.78 -24.27 16.51
CA PHE A 383 -11.13 -25.69 16.39
C PHE A 383 -10.48 -26.53 17.49
N TYR A 384 -9.21 -26.26 17.82
CA TYR A 384 -8.53 -26.89 18.96
C TYR A 384 -9.28 -26.66 20.28
N ASN A 385 -9.77 -25.43 20.53
CA ASN A 385 -10.55 -25.14 21.73
C ASN A 385 -11.90 -25.87 21.74
N VAL A 386 -12.59 -25.94 20.59
CA VAL A 386 -13.86 -26.70 20.46
C VAL A 386 -13.65 -28.19 20.77
N LEU A 387 -12.55 -28.80 20.34
CA LEU A 387 -12.24 -30.20 20.64
C LEU A 387 -12.01 -30.47 22.13
N ILE A 388 -11.44 -29.51 22.86
CA ILE A 388 -11.32 -29.57 24.32
C ILE A 388 -12.71 -29.50 24.97
N ASP A 389 -13.56 -28.58 24.53
CA ASP A 389 -14.91 -28.39 25.08
C ASP A 389 -15.81 -29.62 24.87
N PHE A 390 -15.60 -30.38 23.79
CA PHE A 390 -16.25 -31.68 23.56
C PHE A 390 -15.66 -32.85 24.35
N GLY A 391 -14.57 -32.64 25.10
CA GLY A 391 -13.87 -33.68 25.85
C GLY A 391 -13.08 -34.66 24.97
N VAL A 392 -12.88 -34.36 23.69
CA VAL A 392 -12.04 -35.16 22.77
C VAL A 392 -10.57 -35.03 23.16
N LEU A 393 -10.16 -33.82 23.55
CA LEU A 393 -8.82 -33.51 24.03
C LEU A 393 -8.88 -33.19 25.53
N ASN A 394 -7.86 -33.61 26.27
CA ASN A 394 -7.74 -33.23 27.68
C ASN A 394 -7.60 -31.71 27.79
N LYS A 395 -8.40 -31.11 28.68
CA LYS A 395 -8.25 -29.70 29.05
C LYS A 395 -6.80 -29.49 29.51
N ARG A 396 -6.18 -28.42 29.00
CA ARG A 396 -4.85 -27.98 29.38
C ARG A 396 -4.94 -26.52 29.79
N SER A 397 -4.16 -26.12 30.79
CA SER A 397 -4.10 -24.74 31.31
C SER A 397 -3.79 -23.69 30.23
N TYR A 398 -3.16 -24.07 29.11
CA TYR A 398 -2.73 -23.17 28.04
C TYR A 398 -3.68 -23.07 26.83
N SER A 399 -4.87 -23.70 26.88
CA SER A 399 -5.83 -23.70 25.76
C SER A 399 -6.24 -22.29 25.30
N GLN A 400 -6.48 -21.37 26.25
CA GLN A 400 -6.84 -19.98 25.96
C GLN A 400 -5.67 -19.18 25.38
N LEU A 401 -4.43 -19.48 25.80
CA LEU A 401 -3.22 -18.84 25.29
C LEU A 401 -3.02 -19.15 23.80
N ILE A 402 -3.30 -20.39 23.38
CA ILE A 402 -3.22 -20.83 21.98
C ILE A 402 -4.20 -20.06 21.09
N VAL A 403 -5.43 -19.82 21.55
CA VAL A 403 -6.41 -19.03 20.78
C VAL A 403 -5.96 -17.57 20.64
N ALA A 404 -5.40 -17.00 21.70
CA ALA A 404 -4.95 -15.62 21.68
C ALA A 404 -3.71 -15.40 20.79
N THR A 405 -2.79 -16.37 20.72
CA THR A 405 -1.67 -16.31 19.77
C THR A 405 -2.14 -16.46 18.33
N GLY A 406 -3.11 -17.34 18.05
CA GLY A 406 -3.77 -17.44 16.74
C GLY A 406 -4.44 -16.13 16.31
N TYR A 407 -5.11 -15.45 17.24
CA TYR A 407 -5.72 -14.14 17.00
C TYR A 407 -4.68 -13.05 16.73
N ALA A 408 -3.63 -12.93 17.55
CA ALA A 408 -2.57 -11.95 17.34
C ALA A 408 -1.86 -12.16 15.98
N PHE A 409 -1.65 -13.42 15.59
CA PHE A 409 -1.12 -13.76 14.28
C PHE A 409 -2.05 -13.32 13.14
N ASN A 410 -3.36 -13.56 13.27
CA ASN A 410 -4.35 -13.10 12.29
C ASN A 410 -4.33 -11.58 12.10
N LEU A 411 -4.28 -10.81 13.20
CA LEU A 411 -4.21 -9.36 13.15
C LEU A 411 -3.02 -8.88 12.33
N VAL A 412 -1.83 -9.43 12.57
CA VAL A 412 -0.61 -9.05 11.83
C VAL A 412 -0.72 -9.41 10.35
N CYS A 413 -1.25 -10.59 10.02
CA CYS A 413 -1.51 -10.95 8.64
C CYS A 413 -2.46 -9.96 7.94
N TYR A 414 -3.46 -9.46 8.64
CA TYR A 414 -4.41 -8.47 8.12
C TYR A 414 -3.75 -7.11 7.90
N SER A 415 -2.97 -6.63 8.87
CA SER A 415 -2.21 -5.37 8.73
C SER A 415 -1.24 -5.41 7.56
N ILE A 416 -0.47 -6.50 7.41
CA ILE A 416 0.47 -6.67 6.29
C ILE A 416 -0.28 -6.72 4.94
N PHE A 417 -1.43 -7.40 4.89
CA PHE A 417 -2.26 -7.44 3.68
C PHE A 417 -2.71 -6.04 3.25
N LEU A 418 -3.25 -5.24 4.18
CA LEU A 418 -3.68 -3.86 3.89
C LEU A 418 -2.52 -2.98 3.46
N ALA A 419 -1.39 -3.02 4.19
CA ALA A 419 -0.20 -2.26 3.85
C ALA A 419 0.31 -2.59 2.43
N ARG A 420 0.24 -3.87 2.03
CA ARG A 420 0.63 -4.32 0.69
C ARG A 420 -0.34 -3.83 -0.39
N GLU A 421 -1.65 -3.89 -0.16
CA GLU A 421 -2.64 -3.41 -1.12
C GLU A 421 -2.50 -1.89 -1.37
N VAL A 422 -2.36 -1.10 -0.31
CA VAL A 422 -2.12 0.36 -0.41
C VAL A 422 -0.82 0.64 -1.17
N ALA A 423 0.27 -0.07 -0.85
CA ALA A 423 1.54 0.12 -1.52
C ALA A 423 1.47 -0.18 -3.03
N ILE A 424 0.68 -1.17 -3.43
CA ILE A 424 0.53 -1.53 -4.85
C ILE A 424 -0.36 -0.54 -5.59
N ASN A 425 -1.49 -0.14 -5.01
CA ASN A 425 -2.35 0.89 -5.60
C ASN A 425 -1.56 2.19 -5.84
N ASN A 426 -0.73 2.60 -4.87
CA ASN A 426 0.17 3.74 -5.03
C ASN A 426 1.21 3.55 -6.15
N ARG A 427 1.78 2.36 -6.32
CA ARG A 427 2.69 2.07 -7.44
C ARG A 427 1.98 2.13 -8.80
N GLN A 428 0.75 1.63 -8.89
CA GLN A 428 -0.06 1.70 -10.10
C GLN A 428 -0.41 3.16 -10.43
N LEU A 429 -0.82 3.95 -9.44
CA LEU A 429 -1.05 5.38 -9.60
C LEU A 429 0.19 6.13 -10.07
N HIS A 430 1.36 5.88 -9.47
CA HIS A 430 2.61 6.47 -9.94
C HIS A 430 2.97 6.06 -11.37
N THR A 431 2.76 4.80 -11.73
CA THR A 431 3.01 4.30 -13.10
C THR A 431 2.06 4.96 -14.10
N LEU A 432 0.78 5.09 -13.74
CA LEU A 432 -0.22 5.76 -14.55
C LEU A 432 0.11 7.25 -14.74
N ASN A 433 0.45 7.95 -13.66
CA ASN A 433 0.88 9.35 -13.72
C ASN A 433 2.12 9.52 -14.59
N LYS A 434 3.12 8.65 -14.46
CA LYS A 434 4.31 8.69 -15.33
C LYS A 434 3.95 8.48 -16.80
N LYS A 435 3.06 7.53 -17.10
CA LYS A 435 2.56 7.31 -18.47
C LYS A 435 1.80 8.53 -19.00
N LEU A 436 0.96 9.17 -18.18
CA LEU A 436 0.25 10.40 -18.54
C LEU A 436 1.23 11.54 -18.84
N THR A 437 2.28 11.72 -18.03
CA THR A 437 3.33 12.72 -18.31
C THR A 437 4.03 12.43 -19.63
N GLN A 438 4.41 11.18 -19.90
CA GLN A 438 5.04 10.79 -21.17
C GLN A 438 4.12 11.00 -22.38
N ILE A 439 2.82 10.73 -22.23
CA ILE A 439 1.81 11.00 -23.26
C ILE A 439 1.70 12.51 -23.49
N ASN A 440 1.59 13.32 -22.43
CA ASN A 440 1.50 14.77 -22.57
C ASN A 440 2.76 15.36 -23.23
N GLU A 441 3.96 14.92 -22.84
CA GLU A 441 5.20 15.30 -23.52
C GLU A 441 5.21 14.88 -24.99
N ALA A 442 4.66 13.71 -25.31
CA ALA A 442 4.54 13.25 -26.69
C ALA A 442 3.57 14.12 -27.50
N ILE A 443 2.42 14.50 -26.93
CA ILE A 443 1.44 15.38 -27.57
C ILE A 443 2.05 16.74 -27.90
N PHE A 444 2.87 17.32 -27.01
CA PHE A 444 3.53 18.61 -27.26
C PHE A 444 4.59 18.59 -28.37
N ARG A 445 5.00 17.41 -28.87
CA ARG A 445 5.80 17.31 -30.10
C ARG A 445 4.96 17.52 -31.36
N PHE A 446 3.65 17.38 -31.27
CA PHE A 446 2.69 17.61 -32.36
C PHE A 446 1.98 18.96 -32.23
N VAL A 447 1.77 19.45 -31.02
CA VAL A 447 1.16 20.77 -30.74
C VAL A 447 2.13 21.61 -29.91
N PRO A 448 2.78 22.65 -30.48
CA PRO A 448 3.76 23.45 -29.75
C PRO A 448 3.15 24.14 -28.52
N ARG A 449 3.79 24.03 -27.34
CA ARG A 449 3.34 24.73 -26.11
C ARG A 449 3.19 26.25 -26.30
N LYS A 450 4.11 26.86 -27.05
CA LYS A 450 4.05 28.31 -27.33
C LYS A 450 2.76 28.68 -28.08
N MET A 451 2.25 27.82 -28.96
CA MET A 451 0.98 28.07 -29.65
C MET A 451 -0.18 28.22 -28.65
N LEU A 452 -0.29 27.32 -27.66
CA LEU A 452 -1.33 27.40 -26.62
C LEU A 452 -1.22 28.70 -25.82
N TYR A 453 0.00 29.04 -25.40
CA TYR A 453 0.28 30.26 -24.66
C TYR A 453 -0.18 31.51 -25.43
N TYR A 454 0.14 31.62 -26.73
CA TYR A 454 -0.30 32.76 -27.53
C TYR A 454 -1.79 32.70 -27.89
N ILE A 455 -2.43 31.54 -27.99
CA ILE A 455 -3.90 31.46 -28.11
C ILE A 455 -4.58 31.90 -26.79
N GLY A 456 -3.90 31.76 -25.65
CA GLY A 456 -4.40 32.15 -24.33
C GLY A 456 -4.98 30.99 -23.52
N GLU A 457 -4.59 29.76 -23.86
CA GLU A 457 -5.05 28.52 -23.21
C GLU A 457 -3.91 27.86 -22.45
N GLU A 458 -4.17 27.37 -21.24
CA GLU A 458 -3.15 26.76 -20.38
C GLU A 458 -2.89 25.29 -20.76
N ASP A 459 -3.94 24.57 -21.15
CA ASP A 459 -3.92 23.13 -21.39
C ASP A 459 -4.63 22.72 -22.69
N ILE A 460 -4.21 21.60 -23.27
CA ILE A 460 -4.85 21.05 -24.48
C ILE A 460 -6.30 20.63 -24.21
N VAL A 461 -6.64 20.30 -22.96
CA VAL A 461 -7.98 19.85 -22.55
C VAL A 461 -8.99 20.99 -22.59
N SER A 462 -8.57 22.24 -22.40
CA SER A 462 -9.46 23.41 -22.44
C SER A 462 -9.68 23.96 -23.85
N LEU A 463 -8.93 23.45 -24.84
CA LEU A 463 -9.04 23.91 -26.23
C LEU A 463 -10.46 23.74 -26.76
N SER A 464 -10.99 24.82 -27.31
CA SER A 464 -12.28 24.86 -27.98
C SER A 464 -12.13 25.53 -29.35
N LEU A 465 -13.09 25.30 -30.25
CA LEU A 465 -13.10 25.94 -31.58
C LEU A 465 -13.28 27.47 -31.51
N SER A 466 -13.66 28.01 -30.35
CA SER A 466 -13.73 29.45 -30.12
C SER A 466 -12.40 30.07 -29.69
N ALA A 467 -11.39 29.24 -29.38
CA ALA A 467 -10.09 29.73 -28.92
C ALA A 467 -9.33 30.38 -30.08
N GLN A 468 -9.29 31.71 -30.08
CA GLN A 468 -8.57 32.51 -31.06
C GLN A 468 -8.07 33.81 -30.45
N LYS A 469 -6.91 34.29 -30.91
CA LYS A 469 -6.32 35.54 -30.47
C LYS A 469 -5.53 36.20 -31.59
N GLN A 470 -5.74 37.50 -31.75
CA GLN A 470 -4.99 38.32 -32.69
C GLN A 470 -3.65 38.73 -32.08
N HIS A 471 -2.60 38.65 -32.88
CA HIS A 471 -1.24 39.06 -32.51
C HIS A 471 -0.55 39.70 -33.70
N ASN A 472 0.38 40.62 -33.44
CA ASN A 472 1.32 41.07 -34.44
C ASN A 472 2.60 40.23 -34.31
N MET A 473 2.90 39.40 -35.30
CA MET A 473 4.04 38.48 -35.25
C MET A 473 4.80 38.50 -36.57
N THR A 474 6.07 38.08 -36.51
CA THR A 474 6.89 37.88 -37.70
C THR A 474 6.79 36.41 -38.14
N VAL A 475 6.48 36.20 -39.41
CA VAL A 475 6.33 34.86 -39.99
C VAL A 475 7.52 34.59 -40.91
N LEU A 476 8.15 33.42 -40.72
CA LEU A 476 9.26 32.95 -41.54
C LEU A 476 8.81 31.70 -42.29
N PHE A 477 9.01 31.73 -43.61
CA PHE A 477 8.97 30.55 -44.48
C PHE A 477 10.37 30.20 -44.93
N ALA A 478 10.70 28.92 -44.88
CA ALA A 478 11.98 28.39 -45.30
C ALA A 478 11.74 27.13 -46.13
N ASP A 479 12.27 27.07 -47.35
CA ASP A 479 12.04 25.93 -48.24
C ASP A 479 13.28 25.55 -49.08
N VAL A 480 13.43 24.27 -49.41
CA VAL A 480 14.57 23.80 -50.21
C VAL A 480 14.29 24.06 -51.68
N ARG A 481 15.17 24.82 -52.33
CA ARG A 481 15.02 25.09 -53.76
C ARG A 481 15.23 23.82 -54.58
N ASP A 482 14.36 23.66 -55.57
CA ASP A 482 14.40 22.54 -56.51
C ASP A 482 14.31 21.17 -55.79
N PHE A 483 13.61 21.12 -54.65
CA PHE A 483 13.45 19.90 -53.87
C PHE A 483 12.79 18.77 -54.64
N THR A 484 11.81 19.05 -55.50
CA THR A 484 11.19 18.02 -56.35
C THR A 484 12.25 17.28 -57.16
N THR A 485 13.11 18.00 -57.86
CA THR A 485 14.22 17.43 -58.64
C THR A 485 15.23 16.69 -57.76
N LEU A 486 15.51 17.20 -56.55
CA LEU A 486 16.36 16.52 -55.58
C LEU A 486 15.75 15.18 -55.13
N SER A 487 14.44 15.15 -54.88
CA SER A 487 13.70 14.01 -54.35
C SER A 487 13.49 12.89 -55.37
N GLU A 488 13.39 13.23 -56.68
CA GLU A 488 13.32 12.24 -57.77
C GLU A 488 14.56 11.34 -57.82
N GLY A 489 15.71 11.85 -57.36
CA GLY A 489 16.95 11.09 -57.25
C GLY A 489 17.08 10.25 -55.97
N MET A 490 16.08 10.23 -55.09
CA MET A 490 16.11 9.53 -53.80
C MET A 490 15.04 8.45 -53.72
N SER A 491 15.33 7.35 -53.01
CA SER A 491 14.27 6.45 -52.57
C SER A 491 13.37 7.14 -51.53
N PRO A 492 12.11 6.70 -51.34
CA PRO A 492 11.23 7.27 -50.33
C PRO A 492 11.84 7.30 -48.93
N SER A 493 12.56 6.24 -48.53
CA SER A 493 13.24 6.16 -47.23
C SER A 493 14.37 7.18 -47.10
N GLU A 494 15.18 7.33 -48.15
CA GLU A 494 16.25 8.34 -48.19
C GLU A 494 15.68 9.76 -48.15
N ASN A 495 14.57 10.01 -48.85
CA ASN A 495 13.91 11.31 -48.84
C ASN A 495 13.37 11.66 -47.44
N PHE A 496 12.68 10.71 -46.78
CA PHE A 496 12.22 10.90 -45.39
C PHE A 496 13.38 11.15 -44.43
N ASN A 497 14.47 10.40 -44.55
CA ASN A 497 15.65 10.60 -43.71
C ASN A 497 16.31 11.95 -43.98
N PHE A 498 16.40 12.35 -45.26
CA PHE A 498 16.94 13.66 -45.65
C PHE A 498 16.17 14.81 -45.01
N ILE A 499 14.83 14.81 -45.12
CA ILE A 499 13.98 15.83 -44.50
C ILE A 499 14.21 15.84 -42.99
N ASN A 500 14.14 14.69 -42.31
CA ASN A 500 14.31 14.63 -40.86
C ASN A 500 15.68 15.14 -40.40
N VAL A 501 16.76 14.81 -41.12
CA VAL A 501 18.11 15.32 -40.80
C VAL A 501 18.17 16.83 -40.99
N LEU A 502 17.66 17.36 -42.11
CA LEU A 502 17.65 18.79 -42.36
C LEU A 502 16.83 19.56 -41.30
N LEU A 503 15.63 19.08 -40.98
CA LEU A 503 14.77 19.67 -39.97
C LEU A 503 15.39 19.59 -38.56
N ASN A 504 16.19 18.56 -38.27
CA ASN A 504 16.89 18.44 -36.99
C ASN A 504 18.02 19.48 -36.83
N GLU A 505 18.65 19.91 -37.93
CA GLU A 505 19.64 20.99 -37.94
C GLU A 505 18.98 22.38 -37.85
N ILE A 506 17.83 22.56 -38.52
CA ILE A 506 17.16 23.88 -38.63
C ILE A 506 16.24 24.17 -37.44
N GLY A 507 15.47 23.18 -36.99
CA GLY A 507 14.44 23.37 -35.98
C GLY A 507 14.93 23.95 -34.64
N PRO A 508 16.12 23.56 -34.12
CA PRO A 508 16.69 24.17 -32.92
C PRO A 508 16.97 25.67 -33.06
N ILE A 509 17.39 26.14 -34.24
CA ILE A 509 17.72 27.55 -34.51
C ILE A 509 16.50 28.43 -34.28
N ILE A 510 15.35 28.03 -34.83
CA ILE A 510 14.07 28.74 -34.66
C ILE A 510 13.73 28.88 -33.17
N ARG A 511 13.94 27.83 -32.37
CA ARG A 511 13.64 27.85 -30.94
C ARG A 511 14.63 28.70 -30.13
N GLN A 512 15.91 28.68 -30.52
CA GLN A 512 16.97 29.47 -29.89
C GLN A 512 16.76 30.97 -30.11
N GLU A 513 16.27 31.35 -31.28
CA GLU A 513 15.87 32.71 -31.61
C GLU A 513 14.38 32.96 -31.23
N ASN A 514 13.92 32.44 -30.11
CA ASN A 514 12.59 32.68 -29.52
C ASN A 514 11.34 32.38 -30.37
N GLY A 515 11.49 31.81 -31.57
CA GLY A 515 10.38 31.36 -32.40
C GLY A 515 9.79 30.02 -31.97
N PHE A 516 8.75 29.60 -32.69
CA PHE A 516 8.26 28.23 -32.72
C PHE A 516 7.79 27.85 -34.12
N ILE A 517 7.87 26.55 -34.42
CA ILE A 517 7.43 26.00 -35.70
C ILE A 517 5.93 25.76 -35.59
N ASP A 518 5.17 26.36 -36.50
CA ASP A 518 3.73 26.13 -36.63
C ASP A 518 3.48 24.78 -37.28
N LYS A 519 4.06 24.57 -38.48
CA LYS A 519 3.97 23.31 -39.20
C LYS A 519 5.13 23.09 -40.18
N TYR A 520 5.36 21.81 -40.48
CA TYR A 520 6.19 21.35 -41.59
C TYR A 520 5.29 21.03 -42.79
N MET A 521 5.69 21.44 -43.99
CA MET A 521 4.93 21.23 -45.23
C MET A 521 5.85 20.57 -46.26
N GLY A 522 6.19 19.30 -46.02
CA GLY A 522 7.23 18.62 -46.80
C GLY A 522 8.61 19.06 -46.35
N ASP A 523 9.37 19.68 -47.24
CA ASP A 523 10.66 20.32 -47.01
C ASP A 523 10.56 21.77 -46.53
N ALA A 524 9.37 22.37 -46.65
CA ALA A 524 9.10 23.72 -46.18
C ALA A 524 8.81 23.79 -44.68
N ILE A 525 9.26 24.86 -44.03
CA ILE A 525 9.03 25.18 -42.63
C ILE A 525 8.28 26.50 -42.54
N MET A 526 7.21 26.52 -41.76
CA MET A 526 6.56 27.75 -41.32
C MET A 526 6.82 27.95 -39.82
N ALA A 527 7.38 29.10 -39.48
CA ALA A 527 7.69 29.48 -38.11
C ALA A 527 7.15 30.86 -37.76
N LEU A 528 6.82 31.02 -36.47
CA LEU A 528 6.26 32.24 -35.91
C LEU A 528 7.21 32.80 -34.85
N PHE A 529 7.45 34.11 -34.93
CA PHE A 529 8.30 34.87 -34.04
C PHE A 529 7.44 35.97 -33.38
N PRO A 530 6.98 35.71 -32.15
CA PRO A 530 5.98 36.54 -31.50
C PRO A 530 6.52 37.83 -30.88
N GLU A 531 7.80 37.86 -30.51
CA GLU A 531 8.39 38.96 -29.74
C GLU A 531 9.06 40.02 -30.62
N SER A 532 9.81 39.60 -31.65
CA SER A 532 10.61 40.53 -32.46
C SER A 532 10.82 40.06 -33.91
N ALA A 533 10.90 41.02 -34.83
CA ALA A 533 11.32 40.80 -36.21
C ALA A 533 12.81 40.43 -36.32
N ASP A 534 13.64 40.96 -35.43
CA ASP A 534 15.07 40.62 -35.34
C ASP A 534 15.28 39.13 -35.09
N ASP A 535 14.47 38.53 -34.24
CA ASP A 535 14.52 37.11 -33.91
C ASP A 535 14.32 36.25 -35.16
N ALA A 536 13.35 36.60 -36.01
CA ALA A 536 13.11 35.92 -37.29
C ALA A 536 14.28 36.11 -38.28
N VAL A 537 14.83 37.33 -38.37
CA VAL A 537 15.95 37.63 -39.27
C VAL A 537 17.21 36.90 -38.84
N ARG A 538 17.57 36.91 -37.55
CA ARG A 538 18.71 36.15 -37.03
C ARG A 538 18.52 34.64 -37.25
N ALA A 539 17.31 34.13 -37.03
CA ALA A 539 16.99 32.74 -37.34
C ALA A 539 17.23 32.45 -38.83
N GLY A 540 16.71 33.26 -39.74
CA GLY A 540 16.92 33.12 -41.18
C GLY A 540 18.41 33.12 -41.58
N ILE A 541 19.19 34.07 -41.05
CA ILE A 541 20.65 34.14 -41.27
C ILE A 541 21.34 32.85 -40.79
N GLN A 542 21.02 32.42 -39.58
CA GLN A 542 21.67 31.26 -38.96
C GLN A 542 21.28 29.96 -39.68
N ILE A 543 20.03 29.83 -40.10
CA ILE A 543 19.55 28.73 -40.93
C ILE A 543 20.35 28.65 -42.24
N LEU A 544 20.52 29.76 -42.96
CA LEU A 544 21.29 29.78 -44.21
C LEU A 544 22.77 29.43 -43.99
N LYS A 545 23.37 29.89 -42.90
CA LYS A 545 24.74 29.51 -42.51
C LYS A 545 24.84 28.01 -42.18
N THR A 546 23.86 27.45 -41.46
CA THR A 546 23.78 26.02 -41.16
C THR A 546 23.63 25.19 -42.42
N VAL A 547 22.81 25.62 -43.39
CA VAL A 547 22.69 24.94 -44.69
C VAL A 547 24.03 24.95 -45.46
N LYS A 548 24.81 26.04 -45.39
CA LYS A 548 26.16 26.08 -45.98
C LYS A 548 27.11 25.08 -45.32
N ALA A 549 27.07 24.95 -44.00
CA ALA A 549 27.84 23.92 -43.28
C ALA A 549 27.36 22.50 -43.62
N PHE A 550 26.05 22.28 -43.66
CA PHE A 550 25.42 21.02 -44.05
C PHE A 550 25.84 20.60 -45.47
N ASN A 551 25.95 21.56 -46.40
CA ASN A 551 26.45 21.30 -47.75
C ASN A 551 27.90 20.80 -47.78
N GLN A 552 28.78 21.24 -46.87
CA GLN A 552 30.14 20.71 -46.79
C GLN A 552 30.12 19.22 -46.41
N GLN A 553 29.26 18.84 -45.47
CA GLN A 553 29.07 17.43 -45.10
C GLN A 553 28.50 16.61 -46.26
N ARG A 554 27.50 17.14 -46.98
CA ARG A 554 26.93 16.47 -48.16
C ARG A 554 27.97 16.23 -49.25
N GLN A 555 28.80 17.24 -49.54
CA GLN A 555 29.89 17.13 -50.51
C GLN A 555 30.90 16.05 -50.12
N SER A 556 31.25 15.93 -48.83
CA SER A 556 32.14 14.86 -48.34
C SER A 556 31.57 13.45 -48.60
N SER A 557 30.23 13.34 -48.63
CA SER A 557 29.49 12.12 -48.91
C SER A 557 29.06 12.00 -50.39
N ARG A 558 29.65 12.81 -51.29
CA ARG A 558 29.35 12.86 -52.73
C ARG A 558 27.87 13.11 -53.06
N LYS A 559 27.15 13.81 -52.18
CA LYS A 559 25.76 14.23 -52.40
C LYS A 559 25.73 15.68 -52.92
N PRO A 560 24.79 16.03 -53.82
CA PRO A 560 24.68 17.39 -54.32
C PRO A 560 24.36 18.38 -53.18
N PRO A 561 24.91 19.61 -53.21
CA PRO A 561 24.55 20.64 -52.28
C PRO A 561 23.10 21.09 -52.50
N ILE A 562 22.48 21.61 -51.46
CA ILE A 562 21.12 22.16 -51.49
C ILE A 562 21.18 23.68 -51.37
N LYS A 563 20.17 24.36 -51.91
CA LYS A 563 19.93 25.79 -51.69
C LYS A 563 18.63 25.94 -50.93
N MET A 564 18.53 26.99 -50.12
CA MET A 564 17.31 27.27 -49.36
C MET A 564 16.85 28.70 -49.61
N GLY A 565 15.55 28.88 -49.78
CA GLY A 565 14.89 30.18 -49.79
C GLY A 565 14.36 30.50 -48.41
N VAL A 566 14.49 31.75 -47.97
CA VAL A 566 13.86 32.25 -46.74
C VAL A 566 13.04 33.50 -47.06
N GLY A 567 11.76 33.49 -46.70
CA GLY A 567 10.85 34.62 -46.83
C GLY A 567 10.33 35.07 -45.47
N ILE A 568 10.44 36.36 -45.15
CA ILE A 568 10.04 36.90 -43.85
C ILE A 568 9.14 38.12 -44.00
N HIS A 569 7.96 38.08 -43.39
CA HIS A 569 7.05 39.22 -43.32
C HIS A 569 6.43 39.35 -41.92
N THR A 570 6.22 40.59 -41.49
CA THR A 570 5.66 40.93 -40.18
C THR A 570 4.31 41.59 -40.35
N GLY A 571 3.34 41.19 -39.54
CA GLY A 571 2.05 41.86 -39.49
C GLY A 571 1.06 41.18 -38.55
N GLU A 572 -0.15 41.71 -38.55
CA GLU A 572 -1.24 41.18 -37.74
C GLU A 572 -1.74 39.84 -38.27
N LEU A 573 -1.89 38.87 -37.37
CA LEU A 573 -2.39 37.55 -37.65
C LEU A 573 -3.33 37.05 -36.56
N MET A 574 -4.22 36.13 -36.92
CA MET A 574 -5.10 35.46 -35.97
C MET A 574 -4.59 34.04 -35.74
N LEU A 575 -4.17 33.75 -34.51
CA LEU A 575 -3.91 32.39 -34.05
C LEU A 575 -5.20 31.79 -33.51
N GLY A 576 -5.51 30.55 -33.84
CA GLY A 576 -6.69 29.89 -33.28
C GLY A 576 -6.77 28.42 -33.59
N ILE A 577 -7.79 27.79 -33.03
CA ILE A 577 -8.12 26.38 -33.28
C ILE A 577 -9.21 26.30 -34.34
N ILE A 578 -8.97 25.54 -35.40
CA ILE A 578 -9.96 25.22 -36.42
C ILE A 578 -10.17 23.71 -36.50
N GLY A 579 -11.30 23.29 -37.06
CA GLY A 579 -11.60 21.88 -37.31
C GLY A 579 -13.00 21.49 -36.88
N GLU A 580 -13.16 20.21 -36.55
CA GLU A 580 -14.40 19.63 -36.04
C GLU A 580 -14.14 18.78 -34.79
N SER A 581 -15.19 18.13 -34.27
CA SER A 581 -15.16 17.33 -33.03
C SER A 581 -14.05 16.27 -32.92
N GLU A 582 -13.65 15.62 -34.01
CA GLU A 582 -12.67 14.53 -34.02
C GLU A 582 -11.27 14.98 -34.45
N ARG A 583 -11.18 16.08 -35.21
CA ARG A 583 -9.93 16.66 -35.69
C ARG A 583 -9.93 18.18 -35.56
N ILE A 584 -9.14 18.65 -34.59
CA ILE A 584 -8.78 20.06 -34.42
C ILE A 584 -7.33 20.31 -34.81
N GLU A 585 -7.04 21.50 -35.32
CA GLU A 585 -5.70 21.98 -35.66
C GLU A 585 -5.53 23.41 -35.17
N GLY A 586 -4.46 23.66 -34.42
CA GLY A 586 -4.02 25.02 -34.17
C GLY A 586 -3.35 25.56 -35.43
N THR A 587 -3.80 26.72 -35.89
CA THR A 587 -3.31 27.33 -37.13
C THR A 587 -3.28 28.85 -37.02
N VAL A 588 -2.57 29.45 -37.95
CA VAL A 588 -2.63 30.88 -38.24
C VAL A 588 -3.56 31.12 -39.42
N ILE A 589 -4.42 32.13 -39.32
CA ILE A 589 -5.19 32.69 -40.44
C ILE A 589 -4.79 34.15 -40.60
N SER A 590 -4.07 34.47 -41.68
CA SER A 590 -3.72 35.84 -42.04
C SER A 590 -3.18 35.97 -43.47
N ASP A 591 -3.31 37.15 -44.06
CA ASP A 591 -2.58 37.57 -45.26
C ASP A 591 -1.05 37.52 -45.05
N VAL A 592 -0.59 37.71 -43.81
CA VAL A 592 0.83 37.68 -43.44
C VAL A 592 1.50 36.35 -43.81
N VAL A 593 0.77 35.24 -43.64
CA VAL A 593 1.24 33.89 -44.00
C VAL A 593 1.44 33.77 -45.51
N ASN A 594 0.48 34.28 -46.29
CA ASN A 594 0.54 34.22 -47.75
C ASN A 594 1.67 35.10 -48.31
N ILE A 595 1.88 36.29 -47.75
CA ILE A 595 2.98 37.18 -48.14
C ILE A 595 4.32 36.53 -47.83
N SER A 596 4.50 35.97 -46.62
CA SER A 596 5.74 35.31 -46.22
C SER A 596 6.10 34.13 -47.12
N ALA A 597 5.13 33.26 -47.39
CA ALA A 597 5.31 32.14 -48.32
C ALA A 597 5.64 32.59 -49.75
N ARG A 598 5.12 33.74 -50.17
CA ARG A 598 5.39 34.30 -51.50
C ARG A 598 6.77 34.96 -51.59
N LEU A 599 7.19 35.64 -50.53
CA LEU A 599 8.56 36.16 -50.43
C LEU A 599 9.56 35.01 -50.52
N GLU A 600 9.30 33.89 -49.85
CA GLU A 600 10.12 32.68 -49.97
C GLU A 600 10.19 32.22 -51.44
N GLY A 601 9.04 32.03 -52.12
CA GLY A 601 9.05 31.58 -53.52
C GLY A 601 9.76 32.56 -54.48
N LEU A 602 9.76 33.86 -54.18
CA LEU A 602 10.48 34.88 -54.95
C LEU A 602 12.00 34.79 -54.80
N THR A 603 12.51 34.14 -53.75
CA THR A 603 13.95 33.95 -53.52
C THR A 603 14.61 33.25 -54.72
N LYS A 604 13.93 32.27 -55.32
CA LYS A 604 14.38 31.55 -56.52
C LYS A 604 14.43 32.46 -57.74
N ARG A 605 13.41 33.30 -57.93
CA ARG A 605 13.29 34.20 -59.08
C ARG A 605 14.37 35.28 -59.09
N TYR A 606 14.68 35.83 -57.92
CA TYR A 606 15.66 36.91 -57.78
C TYR A 606 17.05 36.41 -57.40
N ASP A 607 17.24 35.09 -57.31
CA ASP A 607 18.46 34.41 -56.85
C ASP A 607 19.06 35.03 -55.56
N CYS A 608 18.18 35.39 -54.63
CA CYS A 608 18.52 35.96 -53.31
C CYS A 608 18.21 34.90 -52.25
N GLU A 609 19.09 34.59 -51.31
CA GLU A 609 18.84 33.52 -50.32
C GLU A 609 17.73 33.87 -49.32
N MET A 610 17.61 35.15 -48.95
CA MET A 610 16.61 35.62 -48.00
C MET A 610 15.98 36.93 -48.45
N LEU A 611 14.64 36.96 -48.46
CA LEU A 611 13.85 38.14 -48.79
C LEU A 611 12.96 38.53 -47.62
N VAL A 612 12.92 39.83 -47.32
CA VAL A 612 12.09 40.42 -46.28
C VAL A 612 11.21 41.51 -46.86
N SER A 613 10.01 41.67 -46.33
CA SER A 613 9.16 42.83 -46.63
C SER A 613 9.70 44.11 -46.00
N GLN A 614 9.31 45.27 -46.53
CA GLN A 614 9.57 46.57 -45.91
C GLN A 614 9.06 46.64 -44.47
N GLU A 615 7.87 46.11 -44.19
CA GLU A 615 7.26 46.12 -42.86
C GLU A 615 8.13 45.41 -41.82
N THR A 616 8.76 44.29 -42.20
CA THR A 616 9.76 43.62 -41.34
C THR A 616 11.01 44.46 -41.18
N LEU A 617 11.52 45.06 -42.27
CA LEU A 617 12.77 45.82 -42.26
C LEU A 617 12.68 47.05 -41.35
N GLU A 618 11.54 47.73 -41.34
CA GLU A 618 11.27 48.92 -40.51
C GLU A 618 11.20 48.60 -39.01
N LEU A 619 10.93 47.35 -38.64
CA LEU A 619 10.86 46.88 -37.26
C LEU A 619 12.20 46.38 -36.71
N LEU A 620 13.24 46.30 -37.54
CA LEU A 620 14.56 45.84 -37.10
C LEU A 620 15.25 46.91 -36.26
N ILE A 621 15.86 46.50 -35.15
CA ILE A 621 16.61 47.40 -34.28
C ILE A 621 17.88 47.88 -35.00
N SER A 622 18.09 49.19 -35.02
CA SER A 622 19.19 49.84 -35.76
C SER A 622 20.59 49.40 -35.32
N ASP A 623 20.75 48.94 -34.08
CA ASP A 623 22.03 48.51 -33.51
C ASP A 623 22.56 47.20 -34.10
N ASN A 624 21.73 46.41 -34.79
CA ASN A 624 22.12 45.10 -35.33
C ASN A 624 22.83 45.15 -36.70
N ASP A 625 22.95 46.34 -37.32
CA ASP A 625 23.67 46.61 -38.57
C ASP A 625 23.45 45.58 -39.70
N TYR A 626 22.18 45.19 -39.91
CA TYR A 626 21.85 44.25 -40.98
C TYR A 626 22.11 44.85 -42.36
N ARG A 627 22.73 44.05 -43.23
CA ARG A 627 23.05 44.46 -44.58
C ARG A 627 21.88 44.13 -45.50
N SER A 628 21.18 45.19 -45.92
CA SER A 628 20.00 45.10 -46.77
C SER A 628 20.16 45.83 -48.10
N ARG A 629 19.39 45.40 -49.11
CA ARG A 629 19.25 46.13 -50.37
C ARG A 629 17.87 45.92 -50.97
N PHE A 630 17.36 46.94 -51.66
CA PHE A 630 16.06 46.87 -52.33
C PHE A 630 16.12 45.94 -53.55
N VAL A 631 15.10 45.10 -53.72
CA VAL A 631 15.00 44.14 -54.82
C VAL A 631 13.85 44.48 -55.77
N GLU A 632 12.61 44.63 -55.28
CA GLU A 632 11.44 44.74 -56.14
C GLU A 632 10.20 45.33 -55.44
N ARG A 633 9.30 45.94 -56.23
CA ARG A 633 7.90 46.20 -55.88
C ARG A 633 6.97 45.10 -56.40
N VAL A 634 6.38 44.32 -55.50
CA VAL A 634 5.54 43.17 -55.86
C VAL A 634 4.08 43.44 -55.51
N LYS A 635 3.16 43.17 -56.46
CA LYS A 635 1.73 43.13 -56.18
C LYS A 635 1.30 41.74 -55.76
N VAL A 636 0.70 41.63 -54.59
CA VAL A 636 0.18 40.36 -54.06
C VAL A 636 -1.21 40.12 -54.64
N LYS A 637 -1.43 38.92 -55.19
CA LYS A 637 -2.72 38.52 -55.78
C LYS A 637 -3.79 38.50 -54.68
N GLY A 638 -4.91 39.19 -54.89
CA GLY A 638 -6.00 39.28 -53.90
C GLY A 638 -5.91 40.50 -52.97
N ARG A 639 -4.87 41.34 -53.07
CA ARG A 639 -4.74 42.60 -52.32
C ARG A 639 -4.54 43.80 -53.25
N GLN A 640 -4.99 44.97 -52.81
CA GLN A 640 -4.78 46.25 -53.51
C GLN A 640 -3.35 46.80 -53.33
N GLY A 641 -2.66 46.45 -52.23
CA GLY A 641 -1.36 46.98 -51.83
C GLY A 641 -0.15 46.36 -52.52
N VAL A 642 0.91 47.16 -52.63
CA VAL A 642 2.24 46.78 -53.15
C VAL A 642 3.16 46.50 -51.96
N VAL A 643 3.88 45.39 -51.99
CA VAL A 643 4.90 45.06 -50.98
C VAL A 643 6.27 45.33 -51.57
N ASN A 644 7.04 46.16 -50.88
CA ASN A 644 8.43 46.43 -51.21
C ASN A 644 9.31 45.34 -50.60
N VAL A 645 10.14 44.72 -51.43
CA VAL A 645 10.93 43.53 -51.06
C VAL A 645 12.40 43.90 -50.99
N TYR A 646 13.04 43.49 -49.91
CA TYR A 646 14.46 43.70 -49.64
C TYR A 646 15.16 42.35 -49.48
N GLU A 647 16.40 42.28 -49.91
CA GLU A 647 17.29 41.17 -49.62
C GLU A 647 18.09 41.49 -48.36
N ILE A 648 18.13 40.54 -47.41
CA ILE A 648 19.11 40.56 -46.32
C ILE A 648 20.20 39.55 -46.67
N TYR A 649 21.45 40.03 -46.79
CA TYR A 649 22.56 39.24 -47.33
C TYR A 649 23.68 38.98 -46.31
N ASP A 650 23.38 39.05 -45.02
CA ASP A 650 24.34 38.77 -43.94
C ASP A 650 24.84 37.30 -43.89
N ALA A 651 24.05 36.38 -44.45
CA ALA A 651 24.44 34.98 -44.57
C ALA A 651 25.44 34.71 -45.71
N ASP A 652 25.63 35.66 -46.64
CA ASP A 652 26.51 35.48 -47.79
C ASP A 652 27.99 35.34 -47.43
N SER A 653 28.77 34.79 -48.35
CA SER A 653 30.24 34.81 -48.24
C SER A 653 30.76 36.24 -48.16
N GLU A 654 31.87 36.46 -47.45
CA GLU A 654 32.47 37.80 -47.30
C GLU A 654 32.72 38.49 -48.66
N LYS A 655 33.11 37.72 -49.68
CA LYS A 655 33.28 38.21 -51.05
C LYS A 655 31.98 38.76 -51.63
N LEU A 656 30.87 38.02 -51.53
CA LEU A 656 29.56 38.45 -52.03
C LEU A 656 29.04 39.66 -51.24
N LYS A 657 29.20 39.66 -49.92
CA LYS A 657 28.82 40.79 -49.07
C LYS A 657 29.56 42.07 -49.47
N ALA A 658 30.87 41.99 -49.69
CA ALA A 658 31.67 43.13 -50.14
C ALA A 658 31.26 43.63 -51.53
N SER A 659 30.99 42.72 -52.47
CA SER A 659 30.52 43.08 -53.81
C SER A 659 29.16 43.78 -53.77
N LYS A 660 28.18 43.23 -53.04
CA LYS A 660 26.84 43.81 -52.86
C LYS A 660 26.91 45.18 -52.18
N ALA A 661 27.71 45.32 -51.13
CA ALA A 661 27.89 46.59 -50.43
C ALA A 661 28.48 47.68 -51.34
N LYS A 662 29.48 47.33 -52.16
CA LYS A 662 30.13 48.27 -53.09
C LYS A 662 29.18 48.80 -54.16
N THR A 663 28.25 47.97 -54.64
CA THR A 663 27.32 48.34 -55.73
C THR A 663 25.96 48.83 -55.24
N ASN A 664 25.63 48.70 -53.95
CA ASN A 664 24.29 48.97 -53.40
C ASN A 664 23.77 50.38 -53.73
N ASN A 665 24.57 51.43 -53.51
CA ASN A 665 24.15 52.81 -53.77
C ASN A 665 23.85 53.04 -55.26
N GLN A 666 24.69 52.49 -56.15
CA GLN A 666 24.46 52.57 -57.59
C GLN A 666 23.22 51.76 -58.00
N LEU A 667 23.01 50.59 -57.39
CA LEU A 667 21.85 49.76 -57.64
C LEU A 667 20.56 50.49 -57.31
N GLN A 668 20.49 51.17 -56.17
CA GLN A 668 19.33 51.99 -55.79
C GLN A 668 19.05 53.11 -56.80
N VAL A 669 20.10 53.80 -57.28
CA VAL A 669 19.97 54.84 -58.33
C VAL A 669 19.45 54.24 -59.64
N GLY A 670 20.01 53.11 -60.08
CA GLY A 670 19.55 52.45 -61.31
C GLY A 670 18.08 52.02 -61.21
N ILE A 671 17.68 51.47 -60.07
CA ILE A 671 16.30 51.07 -59.81
C ILE A 671 15.37 52.29 -59.73
N SER A 672 15.80 53.42 -59.15
CA SER A 672 14.97 54.63 -59.14
C SER A 672 14.72 55.18 -60.54
N HIS A 673 15.73 55.18 -61.41
CA HIS A 673 15.56 55.56 -62.82
C HIS A 673 14.65 54.58 -63.56
N TYR A 674 14.77 53.28 -63.28
CA TYR A 674 13.84 52.28 -63.82
C TYR A 674 12.39 52.63 -63.49
N TYR A 675 12.05 52.86 -62.21
CA TYR A 675 10.67 53.21 -61.80
C TYR A 675 10.19 54.58 -62.28
N GLN A 676 11.08 55.46 -62.72
CA GLN A 676 10.76 56.73 -63.38
C GLN A 676 10.57 56.59 -64.90
N ALA A 677 10.61 55.36 -65.44
CA ALA A 677 10.61 55.05 -66.86
C ALA A 677 11.81 55.61 -67.65
N ASP A 678 12.89 56.02 -66.96
CA ASP A 678 14.17 56.40 -67.57
C ASP A 678 15.03 55.14 -67.79
N PHE A 679 14.62 54.33 -68.76
CA PHE A 679 15.28 53.06 -69.05
C PHE A 679 16.68 53.24 -69.65
N SER A 680 16.98 54.39 -70.26
CA SER A 680 18.31 54.69 -70.81
C SER A 680 19.34 54.81 -69.68
N THR A 681 19.06 55.65 -68.68
CA THR A 681 19.93 55.83 -67.52
C THR A 681 20.00 54.56 -66.68
N SER A 682 18.87 53.90 -66.43
CA SER A 682 18.84 52.60 -65.75
C SER A 682 19.75 51.58 -66.43
N THR A 683 19.64 51.42 -67.76
CA THR A 683 20.49 50.48 -68.53
C THR A 683 21.97 50.79 -68.38
N LYS A 684 22.36 52.07 -68.41
CA LYS A 684 23.75 52.49 -68.23
C LYS A 684 24.26 52.13 -66.84
N VAL A 685 23.53 52.51 -65.79
CA VAL A 685 23.89 52.23 -64.40
C VAL A 685 23.99 50.72 -64.14
N MET A 686 23.05 49.92 -64.65
CA MET A 686 23.09 48.47 -64.48
C MET A 686 24.30 47.83 -65.18
N LYS A 687 24.70 48.32 -66.36
CA LYS A 687 25.94 47.87 -67.03
C LYS A 687 27.18 48.22 -66.22
N ASP A 688 27.23 49.42 -65.65
CA ASP A 688 28.35 49.86 -64.79
C ASP A 688 28.46 48.97 -63.54
N ILE A 689 27.33 48.64 -62.90
CA ILE A 689 27.29 47.68 -61.78
C ILE A 689 27.81 46.31 -62.21
N LEU A 690 27.34 45.78 -63.35
CA LEU A 690 27.74 44.48 -63.86
C LEU A 690 29.21 44.44 -64.33
N SER A 691 29.85 45.58 -64.59
CA SER A 691 31.30 45.64 -64.80
C SER A 691 32.09 45.38 -63.51
N THR A 692 31.51 45.75 -62.35
CA THR A 692 32.13 45.58 -61.02
C THR A 692 31.71 44.26 -60.36
N PHE A 693 30.44 43.88 -60.49
CA PHE A 693 29.86 42.64 -59.98
C PHE A 693 29.06 41.94 -61.09
N PRO A 694 29.74 41.19 -61.98
CA PRO A 694 29.10 40.58 -63.16
C PRO A 694 27.96 39.61 -62.85
N GLU A 695 27.96 39.03 -61.65
CA GLU A 695 26.98 38.02 -61.23
C GLU A 695 25.81 38.60 -60.42
N ASP A 696 25.65 39.92 -60.30
CA ASP A 696 24.56 40.51 -59.52
C ASP A 696 23.19 40.17 -60.14
N PRO A 697 22.35 39.34 -59.48
CA PRO A 697 21.09 38.91 -60.06
C PRO A 697 20.09 40.05 -60.22
N VAL A 698 20.12 41.03 -59.29
CA VAL A 698 19.19 42.17 -59.30
C VAL A 698 19.56 43.12 -60.43
N ALA A 699 20.85 43.43 -60.61
CA ALA A 699 21.29 44.28 -61.71
C ALA A 699 21.02 43.65 -63.08
N LYS A 700 21.24 42.32 -63.23
CA LYS A 700 20.89 41.59 -64.47
C LYS A 700 19.40 41.69 -64.79
N LEU A 701 18.54 41.54 -63.78
CA LEU A 701 17.09 41.64 -63.94
C LEU A 701 16.66 43.02 -64.46
N TYR A 702 17.11 44.09 -63.81
CA TYR A 702 16.74 45.45 -64.20
C TYR A 702 17.38 45.85 -65.53
N LEU A 703 18.58 45.36 -65.85
CA LEU A 703 19.18 45.55 -67.18
C LEU A 703 18.29 44.94 -68.27
N HIS A 704 17.93 43.66 -68.11
CA HIS A 704 17.09 42.96 -69.08
C HIS A 704 15.75 43.67 -69.28
N ARG A 705 15.09 44.06 -68.19
CA ARG A 705 13.79 44.77 -68.25
C ARG A 705 13.90 46.16 -68.87
N SER A 706 14.93 46.93 -68.50
CA SER A 706 15.15 48.26 -69.07
C SER A 706 15.41 48.17 -70.57
N GLN A 707 16.21 47.20 -71.01
CA GLN A 707 16.47 46.95 -72.43
C GLN A 707 15.21 46.52 -73.19
N HIS A 708 14.38 45.67 -72.57
CA HIS A 708 13.10 45.28 -73.15
C HIS A 708 12.23 46.51 -73.44
N TYR A 709 12.00 47.39 -72.46
CA TYR A 709 11.17 48.58 -72.66
C TYR A 709 11.80 49.64 -73.57
N LEU A 710 13.14 49.71 -73.66
CA LEU A 710 13.80 50.53 -74.67
C LEU A 710 13.52 50.05 -76.10
N GLN A 711 13.29 48.74 -76.30
CA GLN A 711 13.02 48.16 -77.61
C GLN A 711 11.53 48.14 -77.95
N THR A 712 10.67 47.83 -76.98
CA THR A 712 9.23 47.62 -77.21
C THR A 712 8.37 48.85 -76.92
N GLY A 713 8.93 49.86 -76.24
CA GLY A 713 8.19 51.02 -75.75
C GLY A 713 7.47 50.76 -74.42
N THR A 714 7.14 51.83 -73.69
CA THR A 714 6.44 51.77 -72.40
C THR A 714 4.93 51.72 -72.62
N PRO A 715 4.20 50.73 -72.07
CA PRO A 715 2.73 50.73 -72.10
C PRO A 715 2.13 51.94 -71.34
N ASP A 716 0.96 52.42 -71.78
CA ASP A 716 0.28 53.58 -71.16
C ASP A 716 -0.10 53.36 -69.68
N ASN A 717 -0.30 52.10 -69.27
CA ASN A 717 -0.66 51.71 -67.90
C ASN A 717 0.55 51.18 -67.09
N TRP A 718 1.77 51.47 -67.53
CA TRP A 718 2.97 50.98 -66.89
C TRP A 718 3.19 51.64 -65.52
N ASN A 719 3.36 50.80 -64.50
CA ASN A 719 3.61 51.24 -63.12
C ASN A 719 4.87 50.59 -62.53
N GLY A 720 5.62 49.83 -63.33
CA GLY A 720 6.81 49.08 -62.93
C GLY A 720 6.55 47.97 -61.91
N ILE A 721 5.30 47.78 -61.45
CA ILE A 721 4.97 46.82 -60.40
C ILE A 721 4.89 45.42 -61.01
N PHE A 722 5.63 44.50 -60.41
CA PHE A 722 5.59 43.12 -60.82
C PHE A 722 4.25 42.48 -60.37
N GLN A 723 3.40 42.11 -61.34
CA GLN A 723 2.22 41.28 -61.10
C GLN A 723 2.59 39.80 -61.26
N MET A 724 2.23 39.00 -60.27
CA MET A 724 2.66 37.61 -60.21
C MET A 724 1.43 36.71 -60.39
N GLU A 725 1.37 36.02 -61.52
CA GLU A 725 0.16 35.35 -62.00
C GLU A 725 -0.14 34.05 -61.25
N HIS A 726 0.88 33.31 -60.80
CA HIS A 726 0.75 32.07 -60.01
C HIS A 726 1.88 31.91 -58.97
N LYS A 727 1.77 30.89 -58.12
CA LYS A 727 2.78 30.50 -57.11
C LYS A 727 3.99 29.90 -57.81
#